data_AF-A0A935TXH9-F1
#
_entry.id   AF-A0A935TXH9-F1
#
_cell.length_a   1.000
_cell.length_b   1.000
_cell.length_c   1.000
_cell.angle_alpha   90.00
_cell.angle_beta   90.00
_cell.angle_gamma   90.00
#
_symmetry.space_group_name_H-M   'P 1'
#
loop_
_entity.id
_entity.type
_entity.pdbx_description
1 polymer ?
#
loop_
_entity_poly.entity_id
_entity_poly.type
_entity_poly.pdbx_seq_one_letter_code
_entity_poly.pdbx_strand_id
1 'polypeptide(L)'
;MAQPTPDPARPARPARWHLRLWLAGDRAAPSLALAAVTVVLGVIYSGVFRGEPAGDDLTFHLAELRRLADCFRVGDFDLWNDSANAGFASAYYYQVVPLAVPAALAALTHTQVLPWFQLCIFLPLVLVPLAAYRGLRLMWATRWAAVCGGVAVAFTLSNSKWGHGADGTFLVGLYTQTWAFAAFPLAIGYAMRFLTCGERLGPAIAWGAFVGLCHPFAGIALGVAVVAGLGGEQARTVARRRWRPRASRAQDDAPDARGAPDAPNAPNAPNAPNAPGAPRGALARWRVLAASLHLPAPCAEEPSPAPSGPGRALSRLMLLGAALILSSASSWLPVLVDYEGFGGFPHRVEGEDGPGFWVLLEWLTRGGILDARRLLVLTVSLPLVLLLARARHLRWLWSAALAYAFFLSIGPHLVTQDDLFPAVRFLGALQISLGLGIGAGLVAVGGWLHMALGRWVSPLAGRVTVAALGVVVLAALVGWGGWVQARRVYVAKDSRKTHRPELMAVIEALAKAPPGRKQALRGATSHWWNLLPYVYGERQALLQMGGGGLQASPSYDFLWTNRDPLRNAWLFDAPFVVLGLPEEPGDPTGEPYFRTRHYQVKKLPAPGLVSPVEVVGTLPAGRKPGHQAALAWLSTDLGQKNQHLAYAGSGGAGPAPQAKVLAVRRQRSPGDAPDLVAEVRVEQPSTLMFRESWHPRWTGLIDGQPAPVRRLTPSFAALDVPAGAHVIALRFDRPWWALAAWLLWPGCALLGALVSRRPSTSPANAP
;
A
#
# COMPACT_ATOMS: atom_id res chain seq x y z
N MET A 1 -20.11 64.39 43.26
CA MET A 1 -20.84 64.00 42.03
C MET A 1 -20.07 62.86 41.38
N ALA A 2 -20.72 61.71 41.24
CA ALA A 2 -20.13 60.45 40.83
C ALA A 2 -19.83 60.40 39.31
N GLN A 3 -18.71 59.77 38.94
CA GLN A 3 -18.51 59.20 37.60
C GLN A 3 -18.92 57.71 37.62
N PRO A 4 -19.54 57.19 36.55
CA PRO A 4 -20.25 55.92 36.59
C PRO A 4 -19.30 54.73 36.46
N THR A 5 -19.58 53.69 37.24
CA THR A 5 -19.03 52.33 37.11
C THR A 5 -19.49 51.69 35.79
N PRO A 6 -18.60 51.05 35.00
CA PRO A 6 -19.03 50.32 33.81
C PRO A 6 -19.70 48.99 34.19
N ASP A 7 -20.87 48.79 33.61
CA ASP A 7 -21.73 47.60 33.67
C ASP A 7 -21.04 46.34 33.10
N PRO A 8 -20.96 45.21 33.84
CA PRO A 8 -20.37 43.96 33.36
C PRO A 8 -21.28 43.13 32.43
N ALA A 9 -22.46 43.61 32.03
CA ALA A 9 -23.42 42.84 31.25
C ALA A 9 -23.67 43.36 29.83
N ARG A 10 -22.66 43.32 28.95
CA ARG A 10 -22.90 43.33 27.49
C ARG A 10 -22.32 42.08 26.82
N PRO A 11 -23.16 41.17 26.28
CA PRO A 11 -22.66 40.08 25.46
C PRO A 11 -21.96 40.66 24.23
N ALA A 12 -20.70 40.28 24.04
CA ALA A 12 -19.92 40.66 22.87
C ALA A 12 -20.67 40.28 21.59
N ARG A 13 -20.86 41.26 20.69
CA ARG A 13 -21.43 41.03 19.35
C ARG A 13 -20.63 39.95 18.61
N PRO A 14 -21.28 39.01 17.90
CA PRO A 14 -20.64 37.77 17.48
C PRO A 14 -19.74 37.89 16.24
N ALA A 15 -18.63 37.14 16.28
CA ALA A 15 -17.94 36.44 15.19
C ALA A 15 -17.29 37.19 14.00
N ARG A 16 -17.67 38.42 13.64
CA ARG A 16 -17.17 39.04 12.38
C ARG A 16 -15.74 39.60 12.43
N TRP A 17 -15.24 39.97 13.61
CA TRP A 17 -13.91 40.60 13.75
C TRP A 17 -12.75 39.60 13.77
N HIS A 18 -12.98 38.37 14.25
CA HIS A 18 -11.96 37.31 14.28
C HIS A 18 -11.64 36.76 12.88
N LEU A 19 -12.61 36.71 11.97
CA LEU A 19 -12.40 36.19 10.62
C LEU A 19 -11.47 37.08 9.80
N ARG A 20 -11.61 38.41 9.89
CA ARG A 20 -10.73 39.36 9.19
C ARG A 20 -9.29 39.32 9.71
N LEU A 21 -9.08 39.23 11.01
CA LEU A 21 -7.74 39.08 11.62
C LEU A 21 -7.12 37.72 11.33
N TRP A 22 -7.94 36.66 11.26
CA TRP A 22 -7.49 35.34 10.83
C TRP A 22 -7.06 35.35 9.36
N LEU A 23 -7.91 35.88 8.46
CA LEU A 23 -7.62 36.04 7.03
C LEU A 23 -6.39 36.93 6.75
N ALA A 24 -6.12 37.91 7.62
CA ALA A 24 -4.95 38.78 7.54
C ALA A 24 -3.65 38.15 8.06
N GLY A 25 -3.69 36.98 8.71
CA GLY A 25 -2.50 36.31 9.24
C GLY A 25 -1.81 35.39 8.23
N ASP A 26 -0.48 35.28 8.33
CA ASP A 26 0.42 34.39 7.54
C ASP A 26 0.09 32.88 7.61
N ARG A 27 -0.96 32.50 8.35
CA ARG A 27 -1.44 31.12 8.52
C ARG A 27 -2.72 30.83 7.74
N ALA A 28 -3.58 31.82 7.51
CA ALA A 28 -4.89 31.57 6.91
C ALA A 28 -4.79 31.27 5.41
N ALA A 29 -4.02 32.04 4.65
CA ALA A 29 -3.95 31.86 3.19
C ALA A 29 -3.43 30.46 2.77
N PRO A 30 -2.33 29.92 3.33
CA PRO A 30 -1.91 28.54 3.02
C PRO A 30 -2.95 27.49 3.43
N SER A 31 -3.64 27.71 4.55
CA SER A 31 -4.66 26.77 5.06
C SER A 31 -5.90 26.75 4.17
N LEU A 32 -6.34 27.93 3.70
CA LEU A 32 -7.44 28.06 2.74
C LEU A 32 -7.10 27.45 1.39
N ALA A 33 -5.88 27.68 0.90
CA ALA A 33 -5.41 27.06 -0.34
C ALA A 33 -5.41 25.53 -0.24
N LEU A 34 -4.94 24.98 0.88
CA LEU A 34 -4.97 23.54 1.15
C LEU A 34 -6.41 23.01 1.19
N ALA A 35 -7.31 23.69 1.91
CA ALA A 35 -8.72 23.32 1.97
C ALA A 35 -9.39 23.36 0.59
N ALA A 36 -9.11 24.39 -0.21
CA ALA A 36 -9.65 24.53 -1.57
C ALA A 36 -9.20 23.37 -2.46
N VAL A 37 -7.91 23.00 -2.42
CA VAL A 37 -7.38 21.86 -3.18
C VAL A 37 -8.05 20.55 -2.74
N THR A 38 -8.24 20.34 -1.44
CA THR A 38 -8.96 19.18 -0.91
C THR A 38 -10.40 19.12 -1.38
N VAL A 39 -11.12 20.24 -1.39
CA VAL A 39 -12.49 20.32 -1.92
C VAL A 39 -12.51 19.97 -3.41
N VAL A 40 -11.58 20.51 -4.21
CA VAL A 40 -11.46 20.20 -5.63
C VAL A 40 -11.23 18.71 -5.87
N LEU A 41 -10.33 18.07 -5.11
CA LEU A 41 -10.13 16.62 -5.18
C LEU A 41 -11.39 15.85 -4.77
N GLY A 42 -12.10 16.35 -3.75
CA GLY A 42 -13.39 15.78 -3.35
C GLY A 42 -14.41 15.77 -4.49
N VAL A 43 -14.48 16.85 -5.26
CA VAL A 43 -15.34 16.90 -6.46
C VAL A 43 -14.84 15.92 -7.52
N ILE A 44 -13.55 15.92 -7.84
CA ILE A 44 -12.92 15.05 -8.85
C ILE A 44 -13.21 13.56 -8.56
N TYR A 45 -13.06 13.15 -7.29
CA TYR A 45 -13.18 11.74 -6.89
C TYR A 45 -14.59 11.32 -6.44
N SER A 46 -15.54 12.26 -6.34
CA SER A 46 -16.93 11.97 -5.95
C SER A 46 -17.62 10.94 -6.84
N GLY A 47 -17.13 10.77 -8.08
CA GLY A 47 -17.62 9.76 -9.02
C GLY A 47 -17.58 8.33 -8.49
N VAL A 48 -16.75 8.02 -7.48
CA VAL A 48 -16.65 6.69 -6.87
C VAL A 48 -17.94 6.27 -6.17
N PHE A 49 -18.76 7.22 -5.72
CA PHE A 49 -20.04 6.95 -5.03
C PHE A 49 -21.20 6.61 -5.98
N ARG A 50 -20.98 6.65 -7.30
CA ARG A 50 -22.02 6.37 -8.31
C ARG A 50 -22.37 4.89 -8.47
N GLY A 51 -21.55 3.98 -7.92
CA GLY A 51 -21.74 2.54 -8.01
C GLY A 51 -20.52 1.76 -7.52
N GLU A 52 -20.48 0.45 -7.79
CA GLU A 52 -19.33 -0.40 -7.45
C GLU A 52 -18.07 0.11 -8.17
N PRO A 53 -16.98 0.40 -7.45
CA PRO A 53 -15.72 0.79 -8.07
C PRO A 53 -15.24 -0.28 -9.06
N ALA A 54 -14.95 0.15 -10.28
CA ALA A 54 -14.40 -0.71 -11.32
C ALA A 54 -12.89 -0.49 -11.42
N GLY A 55 -12.15 -1.59 -11.48
CA GLY A 55 -10.70 -1.67 -11.48
C GLY A 55 -10.34 -3.08 -11.01
N ASP A 56 -9.49 -3.79 -11.77
CA ASP A 56 -9.17 -5.23 -11.63
C ASP A 56 -9.33 -5.75 -10.19
N ASP A 57 -8.40 -5.37 -9.32
CA ASP A 57 -8.30 -5.83 -7.93
C ASP A 57 -9.31 -5.15 -6.97
N LEU A 58 -9.99 -4.05 -7.35
CA LEU A 58 -10.93 -3.35 -6.46
C LEU A 58 -12.10 -4.24 -6.05
N THR A 59 -12.56 -5.07 -6.98
CA THR A 59 -13.68 -5.97 -6.72
C THR A 59 -13.29 -7.16 -5.85
N PHE A 60 -12.03 -7.59 -5.94
CA PHE A 60 -11.44 -8.49 -4.95
C PHE A 60 -11.42 -7.84 -3.58
N HIS A 61 -10.90 -6.62 -3.48
CA HIS A 61 -10.88 -5.90 -2.22
C HIS A 61 -12.28 -5.73 -1.62
N LEU A 62 -13.30 -5.51 -2.45
CA LEU A 62 -14.70 -5.48 -1.99
C LEU A 62 -15.19 -6.84 -1.47
N ALA A 63 -14.87 -7.94 -2.16
CA ALA A 63 -15.22 -9.29 -1.73
C ALA A 63 -14.49 -9.70 -0.44
N GLU A 64 -13.20 -9.44 -0.36
CA GLU A 64 -12.38 -9.71 0.82
C GLU A 64 -12.87 -8.91 2.03
N LEU A 65 -13.20 -7.63 1.84
CA LEU A 65 -13.81 -6.80 2.87
C LEU A 65 -15.16 -7.38 3.31
N ARG A 66 -16.00 -7.87 2.38
CA ARG A 66 -17.26 -8.55 2.73
C ARG A 66 -17.00 -9.75 3.63
N ARG A 67 -16.03 -10.60 3.29
CA ARG A 67 -15.65 -11.77 4.11
C ARG A 67 -15.25 -11.35 5.52
N LEU A 68 -14.36 -10.35 5.64
CA LEU A 68 -13.90 -9.82 6.93
C LEU A 68 -15.05 -9.26 7.76
N ALA A 69 -15.99 -8.54 7.14
CA ALA A 69 -17.15 -7.99 7.85
C ALA A 69 -18.06 -9.08 8.40
N ASP A 70 -18.26 -10.17 7.65
CA ASP A 70 -19.07 -11.31 8.10
C ASP A 70 -18.41 -12.05 9.28
N CYS A 71 -17.10 -12.26 9.24
CA CYS A 71 -16.32 -12.74 10.37
C CYS A 71 -16.48 -11.87 11.62
N PHE A 72 -16.24 -10.55 11.49
CA PHE A 72 -16.26 -9.63 12.62
C PHE A 72 -17.63 -9.53 13.29
N ARG A 73 -18.72 -9.74 12.55
CA ARG A 73 -20.09 -9.74 13.11
C ARG A 73 -20.35 -10.87 14.08
N VAL A 74 -19.67 -11.99 13.93
CA VAL A 74 -19.86 -13.19 14.77
C VAL A 74 -18.66 -13.52 15.64
N GLY A 75 -17.60 -12.69 15.61
CA GLY A 75 -16.38 -12.90 16.40
C GLY A 75 -15.46 -14.00 15.89
N ASP A 76 -15.59 -14.39 14.62
CA ASP A 76 -14.64 -15.30 13.96
C ASP A 76 -13.37 -14.53 13.60
N PHE A 77 -12.24 -14.83 14.27
CA PHE A 77 -10.94 -14.20 14.02
C PHE A 77 -9.94 -15.11 13.31
N ASP A 78 -10.38 -16.29 12.86
CA ASP A 78 -9.60 -17.18 12.02
C ASP A 78 -9.64 -16.75 10.56
N LEU A 79 -10.71 -16.04 10.17
CA LEU A 79 -10.83 -15.31 8.90
C LEU A 79 -10.58 -16.21 7.68
N TRP A 80 -11.05 -17.45 7.71
CA TRP A 80 -10.91 -18.36 6.58
C TRP A 80 -11.83 -17.95 5.43
N ASN A 81 -11.29 -17.56 4.27
CA ASN A 81 -12.06 -17.19 3.08
C ASN A 81 -12.28 -18.40 2.16
N ASP A 82 -13.45 -19.00 2.27
CA ASP A 82 -13.90 -20.14 1.47
C ASP A 82 -14.12 -19.85 -0.02
N SER A 83 -14.25 -18.58 -0.37
CA SER A 83 -14.46 -18.13 -1.73
C SER A 83 -13.16 -17.81 -2.46
N ALA A 84 -12.03 -17.65 -1.77
CA ALA A 84 -10.77 -17.27 -2.40
C ALA A 84 -9.97 -18.52 -2.80
N ASN A 85 -9.94 -18.84 -4.09
CA ASN A 85 -9.08 -19.89 -4.66
C ASN A 85 -9.27 -21.26 -3.99
N ALA A 86 -10.54 -21.68 -3.90
CA ALA A 86 -11.00 -22.87 -3.17
C ALA A 86 -10.70 -22.89 -1.66
N GLY A 87 -10.34 -21.74 -1.07
CA GLY A 87 -10.03 -21.57 0.34
C GLY A 87 -8.72 -20.80 0.55
N PHE A 88 -8.73 -19.78 1.42
CA PHE A 88 -7.53 -18.99 1.74
C PHE A 88 -7.60 -18.36 3.14
N ALA A 89 -6.45 -18.30 3.84
CA ALA A 89 -6.34 -17.67 5.15
C ALA A 89 -6.20 -16.13 5.05
N SER A 90 -7.32 -15.43 4.91
CA SER A 90 -7.37 -13.97 4.85
C SER A 90 -6.79 -13.31 6.10
N ALA A 91 -6.13 -12.15 5.95
CA ALA A 91 -5.39 -11.47 7.02
C ALA A 91 -4.22 -12.24 7.67
N TYR A 92 -3.95 -13.48 7.24
CA TYR A 92 -2.82 -14.27 7.71
C TYR A 92 -1.60 -14.05 6.81
N TYR A 93 -1.81 -14.12 5.50
CA TYR A 93 -0.75 -13.94 4.49
C TYR A 93 -0.86 -12.66 3.69
N TYR A 94 -2.00 -11.98 3.75
CA TYR A 94 -2.26 -10.78 2.97
C TYR A 94 -2.43 -9.55 3.85
N GLN A 95 -1.97 -8.40 3.35
CA GLN A 95 -2.22 -7.12 4.00
C GLN A 95 -3.72 -6.84 4.11
N VAL A 96 -4.17 -6.48 5.31
CA VAL A 96 -5.60 -6.23 5.54
C VAL A 96 -5.91 -4.89 6.17
N VAL A 97 -4.95 -4.04 6.55
CA VAL A 97 -5.29 -2.76 7.20
C VAL A 97 -6.29 -1.93 6.38
N PRO A 98 -6.12 -1.73 5.05
CA PRO A 98 -7.08 -1.00 4.24
C PRO A 98 -8.46 -1.68 4.13
N LEU A 99 -8.55 -2.99 4.36
CA LEU A 99 -9.79 -3.78 4.24
C LEU A 99 -10.50 -3.96 5.59
N ALA A 100 -9.73 -4.17 6.65
CA ALA A 100 -10.19 -4.38 8.02
C ALA A 100 -10.87 -3.14 8.57
N VAL A 101 -10.40 -1.92 8.24
CA VAL A 101 -11.04 -0.67 8.68
C VAL A 101 -12.50 -0.56 8.19
N PRO A 102 -12.79 -0.58 6.88
CA PRO A 102 -14.18 -0.52 6.41
C PRO A 102 -14.99 -1.79 6.76
N ALA A 103 -14.35 -2.96 6.87
CA ALA A 103 -15.03 -4.18 7.34
C ALA A 103 -15.51 -4.05 8.79
N ALA A 104 -14.65 -3.53 9.69
CA ALA A 104 -15.00 -3.29 11.09
C ALA A 104 -16.12 -2.25 11.21
N LEU A 105 -16.08 -1.17 10.42
CA LEU A 105 -17.16 -0.18 10.38
C LEU A 105 -18.48 -0.82 9.94
N ALA A 106 -18.48 -1.59 8.84
CA ALA A 106 -19.67 -2.28 8.35
C ALA A 106 -20.21 -3.35 9.31
N ALA A 107 -19.33 -4.01 10.07
CA ALA A 107 -19.70 -4.97 11.10
C ALA A 107 -20.34 -4.26 12.30
N LEU A 108 -19.67 -3.25 12.85
CA LEU A 108 -20.12 -2.47 14.01
C LEU A 108 -21.45 -1.74 13.77
N THR A 109 -21.68 -1.23 12.55
CA THR A 109 -22.93 -0.54 12.21
C THR A 109 -23.98 -1.46 11.61
N HIS A 110 -23.70 -2.75 11.43
CA HIS A 110 -24.57 -3.72 10.74
C HIS A 110 -25.08 -3.22 9.37
N THR A 111 -24.25 -2.46 8.63
CA THR A 111 -24.61 -1.92 7.31
C THR A 111 -23.94 -2.68 6.16
N GLN A 112 -24.34 -2.36 4.94
CA GLN A 112 -23.64 -2.83 3.74
C GLN A 112 -22.18 -2.33 3.70
N VAL A 113 -21.33 -3.10 3.03
CA VAL A 113 -19.89 -2.84 2.94
C VAL A 113 -19.49 -1.78 1.91
N LEU A 114 -20.29 -1.63 0.84
CA LEU A 114 -19.95 -0.78 -0.30
C LEU A 114 -19.72 0.70 0.07
N PRO A 115 -20.57 1.37 0.87
CA PRO A 115 -20.36 2.78 1.21
C PRO A 115 -19.04 3.02 1.97
N TRP A 116 -18.71 2.11 2.89
CA TRP A 116 -17.45 2.17 3.64
C TRP A 116 -16.24 1.93 2.75
N PHE A 117 -16.33 0.97 1.82
CA PHE A 117 -15.29 0.73 0.83
C PHE A 117 -15.04 1.96 -0.07
N GLN A 118 -16.11 2.56 -0.61
CA GLN A 118 -16.04 3.77 -1.43
C GLN A 118 -15.42 4.94 -0.65
N LEU A 119 -15.82 5.13 0.61
CA LEU A 119 -15.25 6.16 1.48
C LEU A 119 -13.75 5.93 1.71
N CYS A 120 -13.34 4.68 1.93
CA CYS A 120 -11.96 4.31 2.12
C CYS A 120 -11.11 4.37 0.84
N ILE A 121 -11.70 4.37 -0.36
CA ILE A 121 -11.00 4.74 -1.61
C ILE A 121 -10.87 6.27 -1.72
N PHE A 122 -11.97 6.97 -1.41
CA PHE A 122 -12.10 8.42 -1.56
C PHE A 122 -11.15 9.19 -0.65
N LEU A 123 -11.12 8.87 0.65
CA LEU A 123 -10.39 9.65 1.66
C LEU A 123 -8.88 9.72 1.40
N PRO A 124 -8.15 8.61 1.13
CA PRO A 124 -6.72 8.70 0.82
C PRO A 124 -6.39 9.61 -0.37
N LEU A 125 -7.21 9.57 -1.43
CA LEU A 125 -7.03 10.38 -2.62
C LEU A 125 -7.29 11.87 -2.38
N VAL A 126 -8.27 12.19 -1.51
CA VAL A 126 -8.65 13.56 -1.17
C VAL A 126 -7.73 14.18 -0.12
N LEU A 127 -7.21 13.36 0.81
CA LEU A 127 -6.40 13.80 1.94
C LEU A 127 -4.89 13.76 1.67
N VAL A 128 -4.44 13.22 0.54
CA VAL A 128 -3.00 13.21 0.19
C VAL A 128 -2.34 14.60 0.23
N PRO A 129 -2.98 15.74 -0.17
CA PRO A 129 -2.36 17.06 -0.02
C PRO A 129 -2.09 17.42 1.45
N LEU A 130 -2.98 17.04 2.37
CA LEU A 130 -2.81 17.32 3.80
C LEU A 130 -1.66 16.50 4.39
N ALA A 131 -1.57 15.22 4.01
CA ALA A 131 -0.47 14.36 4.41
C ALA A 131 0.87 14.88 3.87
N ALA A 132 0.91 15.27 2.59
CA ALA A 132 2.07 15.89 1.96
C ALA A 132 2.46 17.22 2.62
N TYR A 133 1.50 18.09 2.88
CA TYR A 133 1.71 19.35 3.61
C TYR A 133 2.34 19.06 4.97
N ARG A 134 1.74 18.17 5.77
CA ARG A 134 2.24 17.84 7.10
C ARG A 134 3.62 17.17 7.04
N GLY A 135 3.86 16.29 6.08
CA GLY A 135 5.16 15.65 5.83
C GLY A 135 6.25 16.69 5.58
N LEU A 136 6.02 17.64 4.67
CA LEU A 136 6.98 18.71 4.38
C LEU A 136 7.18 19.68 5.56
N ARG A 137 6.12 19.97 6.33
CA ARG A 137 6.24 20.74 7.57
C ARG A 137 7.11 20.03 8.61
N LEU A 138 7.03 18.70 8.70
CA LEU A 138 7.92 17.90 9.55
C LEU A 138 9.37 17.92 9.05
N MET A 139 9.61 18.25 7.78
CA MET A 139 10.93 18.48 7.19
C MET A 139 11.34 19.96 7.15
N TRP A 140 10.69 20.82 7.94
CA TRP A 140 10.97 22.26 8.03
C TRP A 140 10.73 23.05 6.73
N ALA A 141 10.01 22.52 5.75
CA ALA A 141 9.59 23.32 4.60
C ALA A 141 8.64 24.44 5.07
N THR A 142 8.72 25.63 4.46
CA THR A 142 7.77 26.73 4.73
C THR A 142 6.32 26.31 4.43
N ARG A 143 5.33 27.05 4.94
CA ARG A 143 3.90 26.72 4.70
C ARG A 143 3.56 26.68 3.22
N TRP A 144 4.03 27.64 2.44
CA TRP A 144 3.78 27.68 1.00
C TRP A 144 4.51 26.57 0.26
N ALA A 145 5.77 26.26 0.62
CA ALA A 145 6.48 25.11 0.05
C ALA A 145 5.73 23.79 0.31
N ALA A 146 5.17 23.65 1.52
CA ALA A 146 4.37 22.49 1.90
C ALA A 146 3.03 22.42 1.12
N VAL A 147 2.34 23.55 0.91
CA VAL A 147 1.11 23.60 0.10
C VAL A 147 1.42 23.23 -1.35
N CYS A 148 2.43 23.84 -1.97
CA CYS A 148 2.82 23.56 -3.34
C CYS A 148 3.28 22.10 -3.52
N GLY A 149 4.00 21.53 -2.54
CA GLY A 149 4.31 20.10 -2.51
C GLY A 149 3.07 19.21 -2.46
N GLY A 150 2.08 19.56 -1.63
CA GLY A 150 0.81 18.85 -1.57
C GLY A 150 0.01 18.90 -2.88
N VAL A 151 -0.03 20.06 -3.54
CA VAL A 151 -0.64 20.22 -4.87
C VAL A 151 0.08 19.36 -5.91
N ALA A 152 1.42 19.41 -5.96
CA ALA A 152 2.20 18.66 -6.93
C ALA A 152 2.00 17.14 -6.80
N VAL A 153 1.99 16.60 -5.57
CA VAL A 153 1.69 15.19 -5.32
C VAL A 153 0.28 14.83 -5.77
N ALA A 154 -0.73 15.61 -5.36
CA ALA A 154 -2.14 15.32 -5.67
C ALA A 154 -2.50 15.42 -7.16
N PHE A 155 -1.72 16.17 -7.93
CA PHE A 155 -1.89 16.32 -9.36
C PHE A 155 -0.81 15.61 -10.16
N THR A 156 -0.04 14.68 -9.57
CA THR A 156 0.86 13.83 -10.34
C THR A 156 0.05 12.84 -11.19
N LEU A 157 0.37 12.75 -12.49
CA LEU A 157 -0.32 11.86 -13.44
C LEU A 157 0.68 10.95 -14.15
N SER A 158 0.40 9.65 -14.17
CA SER A 158 1.22 8.65 -14.85
C SER A 158 0.55 8.06 -16.08
N ASN A 159 1.36 7.56 -17.02
CA ASN A 159 0.89 6.62 -18.05
C ASN A 159 0.96 5.16 -17.57
N SER A 160 1.62 4.91 -16.43
CA SER A 160 1.76 3.58 -15.86
C SER A 160 0.64 3.28 -14.88
N LYS A 161 0.04 2.10 -15.06
CA LYS A 161 -0.97 1.53 -14.16
C LYS A 161 -0.42 1.18 -12.77
N TRP A 162 0.90 1.23 -12.58
CA TRP A 162 1.60 0.93 -11.32
C TRP A 162 1.93 2.17 -10.47
N GLY A 163 1.58 3.37 -10.94
CA GLY A 163 1.87 4.63 -10.26
C GLY A 163 1.03 4.91 -9.01
N HIS A 164 1.24 6.09 -8.42
CA HIS A 164 0.44 6.63 -7.33
C HIS A 164 -0.91 7.18 -7.82
N GLY A 165 -1.89 7.31 -6.92
CA GLY A 165 -3.13 8.06 -7.13
C GLY A 165 -4.18 7.30 -7.95
N ALA A 166 -4.93 8.04 -8.78
CA ALA A 166 -6.02 7.49 -9.59
C ALA A 166 -5.57 6.36 -10.53
N ASP A 167 -4.34 6.43 -11.05
CA ASP A 167 -3.79 5.44 -11.98
C ASP A 167 -3.76 4.05 -11.38
N GLY A 168 -3.03 3.87 -10.28
CA GLY A 168 -2.97 2.59 -9.58
C GLY A 168 -4.32 2.17 -9.04
N THR A 169 -5.11 3.12 -8.51
CA THR A 169 -6.39 2.82 -7.86
C THR A 169 -7.43 2.28 -8.83
N PHE A 170 -7.65 2.93 -9.97
CA PHE A 170 -8.80 2.61 -10.83
C PHE A 170 -8.44 1.86 -12.11
N LEU A 171 -7.15 1.84 -12.54
CA LEU A 171 -6.75 1.04 -13.70
C LEU A 171 -6.48 -0.43 -13.33
N VAL A 172 -5.85 -0.67 -12.18
CA VAL A 172 -5.49 -2.02 -11.71
C VAL A 172 -6.23 -2.39 -10.43
N GLY A 173 -6.60 -1.43 -9.59
CA GLY A 173 -7.18 -1.74 -8.29
C GLY A 173 -6.18 -1.84 -7.15
N LEU A 174 -5.04 -1.14 -7.24
CA LEU A 174 -4.01 -1.05 -6.18
C LEU A 174 -4.48 -0.20 -4.99
N TYR A 175 -5.65 -0.52 -4.46
CA TYR A 175 -6.31 0.16 -3.35
C TYR A 175 -5.42 0.23 -2.10
N THR A 176 -4.76 -0.87 -1.78
CA THR A 176 -3.82 -0.98 -0.66
C THR A 176 -2.60 -0.06 -0.82
N GLN A 177 -2.12 0.08 -2.06
CA GLN A 177 -1.04 1.01 -2.42
C GLN A 177 -1.47 2.48 -2.25
N THR A 178 -2.73 2.80 -2.59
CA THR A 178 -3.29 4.15 -2.45
C THR A 178 -3.27 4.62 -1.01
N TRP A 179 -3.62 3.74 -0.05
CA TRP A 179 -3.50 4.02 1.39
C TRP A 179 -2.05 4.26 1.81
N ALA A 180 -1.15 3.36 1.42
CA ALA A 180 0.26 3.46 1.77
C ALA A 180 0.88 4.77 1.24
N PHE A 181 0.61 5.11 -0.01
CA PHE A 181 1.14 6.33 -0.63
C PHE A 181 0.48 7.62 -0.17
N ALA A 182 -0.78 7.60 0.26
CA ALA A 182 -1.37 8.76 0.94
C ALA A 182 -0.65 9.08 2.26
N ALA A 183 -0.23 8.06 3.02
CA ALA A 183 0.49 8.23 4.28
C ALA A 183 2.02 8.38 4.14
N PHE A 184 2.58 8.01 2.98
CA PHE A 184 4.02 8.00 2.72
C PHE A 184 4.74 9.33 3.04
N PRO A 185 4.19 10.52 2.71
CA PRO A 185 4.83 11.79 3.09
C PRO A 185 4.95 12.00 4.60
N LEU A 186 3.98 11.51 5.39
CA LEU A 186 4.02 11.58 6.85
C LEU A 186 5.13 10.67 7.39
N ALA A 187 5.21 9.44 6.86
CA ALA A 187 6.21 8.47 7.27
C ALA A 187 7.64 8.97 7.04
N ILE A 188 7.96 9.50 5.84
CA ILE A 188 9.27 10.10 5.57
C ILE A 188 9.50 11.33 6.46
N GLY A 189 8.50 12.20 6.62
CA GLY A 189 8.62 13.41 7.45
C GLY A 189 8.98 13.11 8.90
N TYR A 190 8.29 12.14 9.52
CA TYR A 190 8.61 11.72 10.89
C TYR A 190 9.93 10.96 10.98
N ALA A 191 10.26 10.11 10.01
CA ALA A 191 11.54 9.40 9.97
C ALA A 191 12.72 10.40 9.90
N MET A 192 12.66 11.39 8.99
CA MET A 192 13.67 12.45 8.89
C MET A 192 13.79 13.24 10.21
N ARG A 193 12.65 13.60 10.82
CA ARG A 193 12.62 14.34 12.09
C ARG A 193 13.32 13.55 13.20
N PHE A 194 13.01 12.26 13.33
CA PHE A 194 13.62 11.38 14.32
C PHE A 194 15.12 11.17 14.06
N LEU A 195 15.51 10.87 12.83
CA LEU A 195 16.92 10.64 12.49
C LEU A 195 17.76 11.90 12.74
N THR A 196 17.23 13.07 12.41
CA THR A 196 17.91 14.35 12.62
C THR A 196 17.96 14.74 14.10
N CYS A 197 16.83 14.76 14.79
CA CYS A 197 16.70 15.41 16.10
C CYS A 197 16.63 14.41 17.26
N GLY A 198 16.21 13.18 17.00
CA GLY A 198 15.86 12.19 18.03
C GLY A 198 14.42 12.35 18.55
N GLU A 199 13.65 13.25 17.95
CA GLU A 199 12.28 13.52 18.36
C GLU A 199 11.28 12.68 17.56
N ARG A 200 10.10 12.44 18.15
CA ARG A 200 8.95 11.83 17.46
C ARG A 200 9.18 10.40 16.97
N LEU A 201 9.93 9.57 17.71
CA LEU A 201 10.11 8.15 17.38
C LEU A 201 8.76 7.41 17.27
N GLY A 202 7.86 7.62 18.24
CA GLY A 202 6.54 6.96 18.23
C GLY A 202 5.75 7.19 16.94
N PRO A 203 5.51 8.45 16.52
CA PRO A 203 4.91 8.74 15.22
C PRO A 203 5.70 8.21 14.01
N ALA A 204 7.04 8.18 14.06
CA ALA A 204 7.85 7.62 12.98
C ALA A 204 7.60 6.11 12.81
N ILE A 205 7.51 5.37 13.92
CA ILE A 205 7.14 3.95 13.93
C ILE A 205 5.69 3.79 13.47
N ALA A 206 4.75 4.56 14.04
CA ALA A 206 3.33 4.43 13.73
C ALA A 206 3.04 4.60 12.24
N TRP A 207 3.50 5.71 11.63
CA TRP A 207 3.30 5.99 10.22
C TRP A 207 4.16 5.12 9.31
N GLY A 208 5.38 4.76 9.73
CA GLY A 208 6.23 3.88 8.93
C GLY A 208 5.69 2.46 8.84
N ALA A 209 5.25 1.90 9.95
CA ALA A 209 4.60 0.59 9.99
C ALA A 209 3.25 0.61 9.29
N PHE A 210 2.44 1.68 9.43
CA PHE A 210 1.20 1.85 8.67
C PHE A 210 1.43 1.72 7.16
N VAL A 211 2.45 2.38 6.60
CA VAL A 211 2.79 2.29 5.18
C VAL A 211 3.07 0.83 4.77
N GLY A 212 3.88 0.10 5.55
CA GLY A 212 4.21 -1.30 5.27
C GLY A 212 3.03 -2.25 5.42
N LEU A 213 2.23 -2.09 6.48
CA LEU A 213 1.03 -2.89 6.76
C LEU A 213 -0.13 -2.60 5.79
N CYS A 214 -0.15 -1.41 5.18
CA CYS A 214 -1.04 -1.11 4.06
C CYS A 214 -0.53 -1.73 2.77
N HIS A 215 0.77 -1.66 2.47
CA HIS A 215 1.35 -2.23 1.26
C HIS A 215 2.85 -2.57 1.48
N PRO A 216 3.25 -3.85 1.52
CA PRO A 216 4.62 -4.25 1.88
C PRO A 216 5.70 -3.59 1.02
N PHE A 217 5.52 -3.52 -0.30
CA PHE A 217 6.47 -2.87 -1.20
C PHE A 217 6.59 -1.35 -0.98
N ALA A 218 5.54 -0.68 -0.50
CA ALA A 218 5.63 0.73 -0.12
C ALA A 218 6.44 0.87 1.19
N GLY A 219 6.37 -0.11 2.09
CA GLY A 219 7.24 -0.20 3.27
C GLY A 219 8.71 -0.39 2.90
N ILE A 220 9.02 -1.27 1.94
CA ILE A 220 10.37 -1.43 1.39
C ILE A 220 10.86 -0.12 0.77
N ALA A 221 10.03 0.52 -0.06
CA ALA A 221 10.34 1.84 -0.62
C ALA A 221 10.63 2.87 0.47
N LEU A 222 9.83 2.92 1.52
CA LEU A 222 10.08 3.81 2.66
C LEU A 222 11.45 3.55 3.31
N GLY A 223 11.82 2.28 3.53
CA GLY A 223 13.13 1.91 4.04
C GLY A 223 14.27 2.45 3.16
N VAL A 224 14.15 2.27 1.84
CA VAL A 224 15.10 2.82 0.84
C VAL A 224 15.17 4.35 0.93
N ALA A 225 14.03 5.06 0.98
CA ALA A 225 14.01 6.52 1.14
C ALA A 225 14.74 6.98 2.40
N VAL A 226 14.50 6.31 3.52
CA VAL A 226 15.08 6.66 4.82
C VAL A 226 16.61 6.49 4.79
N VAL A 227 17.10 5.37 4.26
CA VAL A 227 18.55 5.10 4.12
C VAL A 227 19.20 6.08 3.14
N ALA A 228 18.63 6.24 1.94
CA ALA A 228 19.16 7.11 0.90
C ALA A 228 19.16 8.59 1.33
N GLY A 229 18.07 9.05 1.94
CA GLY A 229 17.93 10.41 2.46
C GLY A 229 18.96 10.71 3.55
N LEU A 230 19.16 9.78 4.50
CA LEU A 230 20.19 9.93 5.52
C LEU A 230 21.60 9.94 4.92
N GLY A 231 21.88 9.05 3.97
CA GLY A 231 23.17 9.01 3.26
C GLY A 231 23.50 10.31 2.55
N GLY A 232 22.54 10.88 1.79
CA GLY A 232 22.70 12.16 1.10
C GLY A 232 22.93 13.34 2.05
N GLU A 233 22.33 13.30 3.24
CA GLU A 233 22.60 14.27 4.30
C GLU A 233 24.02 14.15 4.87
N GLN A 234 24.45 12.95 5.22
CA GLN A 234 25.74 12.70 5.84
C GLN A 234 26.91 12.99 4.88
N ALA A 235 26.77 12.62 3.60
CA ALA A 235 27.78 12.89 2.57
C ALA A 235 28.12 14.39 2.48
N ARG A 236 27.13 15.28 2.56
CA ARG A 236 27.36 16.74 2.56
C ARG A 236 28.04 17.22 3.83
N THR A 237 27.69 16.65 4.98
CA THR A 237 28.28 17.02 6.28
C THR A 237 29.76 16.66 6.30
N VAL A 238 30.12 15.47 5.82
CA VAL A 238 31.51 15.03 5.66
C VAL A 238 32.26 15.89 4.64
N ALA A 239 31.68 16.16 3.47
CA ALA A 239 32.28 17.04 2.47
C ALA A 239 32.57 18.45 3.03
N ARG A 240 31.62 19.04 3.78
CA ARG A 240 31.83 20.35 4.42
C ARG A 240 32.96 20.33 5.44
N ARG A 241 33.09 19.26 6.25
CA ARG A 241 34.21 19.10 7.20
C ARG A 241 35.54 18.97 6.47
N ARG A 242 35.59 18.18 5.38
CA ARG A 242 36.81 17.90 4.62
C ARG A 242 37.35 19.11 3.84
N TRP A 243 36.49 20.06 3.50
CA TRP A 243 36.85 21.27 2.73
C TRP A 243 36.96 22.55 3.57
N ARG A 244 36.85 22.48 4.90
CA ARG A 244 37.14 23.61 5.80
C ARG A 244 38.66 23.81 5.98
N PRO A 245 39.18 25.05 5.94
CA PRO A 245 40.59 25.35 6.22
C PRO A 245 41.01 24.85 7.61
N ARG A 246 42.23 24.31 7.74
CA ARG A 246 42.79 23.71 8.97
C ARG A 246 42.63 24.59 10.22
N ALA A 247 42.76 25.91 10.09
CA ALA A 247 42.58 26.87 11.18
C ALA A 247 41.18 26.85 11.84
N SER A 248 40.15 26.43 11.09
CA SER A 248 38.76 26.34 11.58
C SER A 248 38.37 24.94 12.09
N ARG A 249 39.25 23.94 11.99
CA ARG A 249 39.00 22.59 12.55
C ARG A 249 39.37 22.48 14.03
N ALA A 250 40.39 23.23 14.47
CA ALA A 250 40.86 23.19 15.85
C ALA A 250 39.83 23.70 16.88
N GLN A 251 38.82 24.46 16.43
CA GLN A 251 37.81 25.06 17.29
C GLN A 251 36.59 24.16 17.53
N ASP A 252 36.35 23.17 16.67
CA ASP A 252 35.23 22.21 16.78
C ASP A 252 35.66 20.85 17.38
N ASP A 253 36.96 20.50 17.30
CA ASP A 253 37.53 19.25 17.84
C ASP A 253 38.07 19.40 19.27
N ALA A 254 37.92 20.58 19.89
CA ALA A 254 38.19 20.74 21.31
C ALA A 254 37.12 19.97 22.12
N PRO A 255 37.51 19.04 23.03
CA PRO A 255 36.55 18.47 23.96
C PRO A 255 35.87 19.59 24.74
N ASP A 256 34.57 19.44 25.03
CA ASP A 256 33.70 20.38 25.74
C ASP A 256 34.30 20.69 27.13
N ALA A 257 35.29 21.59 27.18
CA ALA A 257 36.03 21.98 28.37
C ALA A 257 35.21 23.02 29.14
N ARG A 258 34.05 22.58 29.63
CA ARG A 258 33.32 23.27 30.71
C ARG A 258 33.88 22.78 32.04
N GLY A 259 35.03 23.33 32.41
CA GLY A 259 35.69 23.02 33.67
C GLY A 259 37.17 23.37 33.70
N ALA A 260 37.52 24.65 33.61
CA ALA A 260 38.80 25.15 34.11
C ALA A 260 38.65 26.62 34.53
N PRO A 261 39.13 27.02 35.73
CA PRO A 261 38.95 28.36 36.26
C PRO A 261 39.99 29.34 35.71
N ASP A 262 39.61 30.61 35.79
CA ASP A 262 40.35 31.86 35.62
C ASP A 262 41.87 31.80 35.47
N ALA A 263 42.38 32.42 34.40
CA ALA A 263 43.73 32.97 34.32
C ALA A 263 43.79 34.17 33.35
N PRO A 264 44.70 35.13 33.57
CA PRO A 264 44.40 36.56 33.45
C PRO A 264 44.89 37.24 32.17
N ASN A 265 44.38 38.46 31.97
CA ASN A 265 44.76 39.45 30.96
C ASN A 265 46.27 39.64 30.77
N ALA A 266 46.67 39.80 29.50
CA ALA A 266 47.64 40.78 28.93
C ALA A 266 48.55 40.15 27.84
N PRO A 267 49.25 40.93 26.98
CA PRO A 267 48.97 42.26 26.43
C PRO A 267 49.11 42.30 24.88
N ASN A 268 48.86 43.50 24.33
CA ASN A 268 49.13 43.92 22.94
C ASN A 268 50.38 43.32 22.29
N ALA A 269 50.25 42.88 21.04
CA ALA A 269 51.36 42.60 20.13
C ALA A 269 51.12 43.28 18.75
N PRO A 270 52.19 43.62 18.03
CA PRO A 270 52.29 44.89 17.30
C PRO A 270 51.92 44.82 15.82
N ASN A 271 51.73 46.01 15.26
CA ASN A 271 51.67 46.31 13.82
C ASN A 271 52.73 45.52 13.03
N ALA A 272 52.28 44.76 12.03
CA ALA A 272 53.14 44.18 10.98
C ALA A 272 52.89 44.89 9.64
N PRO A 273 53.92 45.03 8.79
CA PRO A 273 53.97 46.05 7.75
C PRO A 273 53.36 45.63 6.42
N ASN A 274 53.02 46.65 5.62
CA ASN A 274 52.62 46.57 4.22
C ASN A 274 53.53 45.63 3.41
N ALA A 275 52.95 44.54 2.88
CA ALA A 275 53.54 43.75 1.80
C ALA A 275 52.86 44.12 0.47
N PRO A 276 53.59 44.58 -0.56
CA PRO A 276 53.03 44.91 -1.87
C PRO A 276 52.95 43.67 -2.76
N GLY A 277 51.90 43.61 -3.59
CA GLY A 277 51.88 42.84 -4.84
C GLY A 277 51.32 41.42 -4.75
N ALA A 278 50.00 41.27 -4.91
CA ALA A 278 49.39 40.05 -5.41
C ALA A 278 48.71 40.33 -6.77
N PRO A 279 48.88 39.48 -7.79
CA PRO A 279 48.44 39.77 -9.14
C PRO A 279 46.90 39.82 -9.21
N ARG A 280 46.37 40.93 -9.73
CA ARG A 280 44.96 41.13 -10.07
C ARG A 280 44.57 40.24 -11.27
N GLY A 281 44.58 38.93 -11.09
CA GLY A 281 44.18 37.95 -12.09
C GLY A 281 42.67 37.72 -12.13
N ALA A 282 42.17 37.28 -13.29
CA ALA A 282 40.75 37.02 -13.60
C ALA A 282 39.98 36.25 -12.50
N LEU A 283 40.65 35.42 -11.69
CA LEU A 283 40.08 34.71 -10.54
C LEU A 283 39.50 35.62 -9.44
N ALA A 284 40.09 36.80 -9.20
CA ALA A 284 39.55 37.77 -8.25
C ALA A 284 38.27 38.43 -8.78
N ARG A 285 38.22 38.71 -10.09
CA ARG A 285 37.01 39.19 -10.77
C ARG A 285 35.92 38.12 -10.81
N TRP A 286 36.25 36.85 -11.02
CA TRP A 286 35.31 35.73 -10.90
C TRP A 286 34.77 35.54 -9.47
N ARG A 287 35.60 35.73 -8.43
CA ARG A 287 35.15 35.70 -7.03
C ARG A 287 34.25 36.88 -6.69
N VAL A 288 34.53 38.07 -7.19
CA VAL A 288 33.68 39.26 -7.03
C VAL A 288 32.38 39.13 -7.84
N LEU A 289 32.41 38.54 -9.05
CA LEU A 289 31.21 38.23 -9.85
C LEU A 289 30.35 37.14 -9.18
N ALA A 290 30.99 36.10 -8.64
CA ALA A 290 30.32 35.04 -7.88
C ALA A 290 29.73 35.55 -6.56
N ALA A 291 30.41 36.49 -5.89
CA ALA A 291 29.93 37.15 -4.67
C ALA A 291 28.82 38.18 -4.96
N SER A 292 28.84 38.87 -6.10
CA SER A 292 27.75 39.78 -6.52
C SER A 292 26.53 39.05 -7.12
N LEU A 293 26.69 37.77 -7.47
CA LEU A 293 25.61 36.83 -7.79
C LEU A 293 25.10 36.03 -6.57
N HIS A 294 25.73 36.17 -5.39
CA HIS A 294 25.19 35.63 -4.14
C HIS A 294 24.03 36.51 -3.64
N LEU A 295 22.92 36.50 -4.37
CA LEU A 295 21.63 36.75 -3.72
C LEU A 295 21.44 35.65 -2.67
N PRO A 296 21.10 35.99 -1.41
CA PRO A 296 20.71 34.98 -0.45
C PRO A 296 19.54 34.21 -1.06
N ALA A 297 19.70 32.90 -1.24
CA ALA A 297 18.65 32.06 -1.79
C ALA A 297 17.37 32.27 -0.96
N PRO A 298 16.21 32.59 -1.56
CA PRO A 298 14.96 32.72 -0.84
C PRO A 298 14.73 31.47 0.01
N CYS A 299 14.47 31.67 1.31
CA CYS A 299 14.35 30.56 2.24
C CYS A 299 13.04 29.79 2.00
N ALA A 300 13.13 28.65 1.32
CA ALA A 300 12.05 27.66 1.27
C ALA A 300 11.99 26.76 2.52
N GLU A 301 12.88 26.99 3.47
CA GLU A 301 13.03 26.23 4.71
C GLU A 301 12.94 27.17 5.91
N GLU A 302 12.27 26.73 6.97
CA GLU A 302 12.35 27.36 8.29
C GLU A 302 13.65 26.95 9.00
N PRO A 303 14.08 27.69 10.04
CA PRO A 303 15.25 27.30 10.84
C PRO A 303 15.15 25.84 11.28
N SER A 304 16.12 25.03 10.85
CA SER A 304 16.22 23.60 11.16
C SER A 304 17.45 23.31 12.03
N PRO A 305 17.38 22.35 12.96
CA PRO A 305 18.48 22.03 13.85
C PRO A 305 19.66 21.44 13.07
N ALA A 306 20.86 21.55 13.61
CA ALA A 306 22.04 20.96 12.99
C ALA A 306 21.88 19.44 12.77
N PRO A 307 22.41 18.87 11.67
CA PRO A 307 22.38 17.43 11.45
C PRO A 307 23.11 16.69 12.56
N SER A 308 22.56 15.56 12.99
CA SER A 308 23.22 14.67 13.94
C SER A 308 24.51 14.11 13.36
N GLY A 309 25.53 13.94 14.21
CA GLY A 309 26.75 13.24 13.84
C GLY A 309 26.48 11.80 13.35
N PRO A 310 27.37 11.24 12.51
CA PRO A 310 27.12 9.99 11.78
C PRO A 310 26.81 8.81 12.69
N GLY A 311 27.53 8.64 13.82
CA GLY A 311 27.29 7.55 14.76
C GLY A 311 25.91 7.59 15.43
N ARG A 312 25.45 8.79 15.85
CA ARG A 312 24.10 8.97 16.42
C ARG A 312 23.02 8.73 15.37
N ALA A 313 23.24 9.20 14.15
CA ALA A 313 22.30 9.01 13.05
C ALA A 313 22.14 7.53 12.69
N LEU A 314 23.26 6.78 12.64
CA LEU A 314 23.26 5.34 12.41
C LEU A 314 22.54 4.58 13.55
N SER A 315 22.81 4.93 14.81
CA SER A 315 22.13 4.32 15.96
C SER A 315 20.61 4.51 15.90
N ARG A 316 20.16 5.72 15.54
CA ARG A 316 18.74 6.02 15.34
C ARG A 316 18.15 5.26 14.15
N LEU A 317 18.89 5.14 13.05
CA LEU A 317 18.46 4.34 11.90
C LEU A 317 18.24 2.88 12.29
N MET A 318 19.17 2.28 13.03
CA MET A 318 19.05 0.90 13.50
C MET A 318 17.86 0.72 14.45
N LEU A 319 17.66 1.66 15.39
CA LEU A 319 16.52 1.63 16.30
C LEU A 319 15.18 1.73 15.56
N LEU A 320 15.07 2.67 14.61
CA LEU A 320 13.86 2.81 13.80
C LEU A 320 13.63 1.58 12.92
N GLY A 321 14.68 1.06 12.28
CA GLY A 321 14.62 -0.14 11.43
C GLY A 321 14.14 -1.37 12.22
N ALA A 322 14.74 -1.64 13.38
CA ALA A 322 14.34 -2.74 14.26
C ALA A 322 12.87 -2.60 14.71
N ALA A 323 12.47 -1.39 15.11
CA ALA A 323 11.09 -1.13 15.52
C ALA A 323 10.10 -1.32 14.38
N LEU A 324 10.45 -0.94 13.14
CA LEU A 324 9.60 -1.15 11.97
C LEU A 324 9.47 -2.63 11.59
N ILE A 325 10.57 -3.39 11.64
CA ILE A 325 10.55 -4.85 11.40
C ILE A 325 9.66 -5.55 12.43
N LEU A 326 9.77 -5.19 13.71
CA LEU A 326 8.95 -5.75 14.78
C LEU A 326 7.48 -5.34 14.63
N SER A 327 7.22 -4.08 14.28
CA SER A 327 5.85 -3.57 14.08
C SER A 327 5.14 -4.22 12.88
N SER A 328 5.87 -4.75 11.91
CA SER A 328 5.32 -5.45 10.74
C SER A 328 5.30 -6.97 10.87
N ALA A 329 5.56 -7.52 12.06
CA ALA A 329 5.63 -8.96 12.30
C ALA A 329 4.37 -9.72 11.87
N SER A 330 3.19 -9.11 11.97
CA SER A 330 1.94 -9.72 11.50
C SER A 330 1.92 -10.02 9.99
N SER A 331 2.78 -9.40 9.19
CA SER A 331 2.84 -9.61 7.74
C SER A 331 3.86 -10.65 7.28
N TRP A 332 4.93 -10.90 8.05
CA TRP A 332 6.01 -11.80 7.64
C TRP A 332 6.15 -13.05 8.52
N LEU A 333 5.78 -12.98 9.80
CA LEU A 333 5.89 -14.13 10.71
C LEU A 333 5.00 -15.31 10.28
N PRO A 334 3.73 -15.11 9.86
CA PRO A 334 2.91 -16.20 9.31
C PRO A 334 3.54 -16.90 8.11
N VAL A 335 4.12 -16.13 7.19
CA VAL A 335 4.79 -16.66 6.00
C VAL A 335 6.00 -17.52 6.39
N LEU A 336 6.76 -17.14 7.42
CA LEU A 336 7.90 -17.95 7.88
C LEU A 336 7.48 -19.23 8.60
N VAL A 337 6.42 -19.18 9.42
CA VAL A 337 6.00 -20.31 10.26
C VAL A 337 5.20 -21.34 9.47
N ASP A 338 4.29 -20.90 8.61
CA ASP A 338 3.33 -21.76 7.91
C ASP A 338 3.49 -21.65 6.38
N TYR A 339 4.72 -21.50 5.88
CA TYR A 339 5.01 -21.26 4.45
C TYR A 339 4.31 -22.25 3.49
N GLU A 340 4.12 -23.52 3.88
CA GLU A 340 3.44 -24.50 3.03
C GLU A 340 1.98 -24.17 2.74
N GLY A 341 1.31 -23.45 3.66
CA GLY A 341 -0.04 -22.92 3.49
C GLY A 341 -0.07 -21.58 2.74
N PHE A 342 1.08 -20.91 2.60
CA PHE A 342 1.25 -19.68 1.81
C PHE A 342 1.33 -19.94 0.31
N GLY A 343 1.58 -21.17 -0.15
CA GLY A 343 1.61 -21.61 -1.57
C GLY A 343 2.71 -20.99 -2.47
N GLY A 344 3.12 -19.75 -2.27
CA GLY A 344 4.26 -19.11 -2.93
C GLY A 344 4.08 -17.62 -3.17
N PHE A 345 5.15 -16.93 -3.54
CA PHE A 345 4.98 -15.58 -4.07
C PHE A 345 4.41 -15.65 -5.49
N PRO A 346 3.61 -14.65 -5.90
CA PRO A 346 2.98 -14.71 -7.20
C PRO A 346 3.97 -14.65 -8.34
N HIS A 347 3.57 -15.21 -9.47
CA HIS A 347 4.26 -14.96 -10.72
C HIS A 347 4.15 -13.48 -11.11
N ARG A 348 5.30 -12.88 -11.41
CA ARG A 348 5.40 -11.53 -11.96
C ARG A 348 4.54 -11.42 -13.22
N VAL A 349 3.63 -10.45 -13.26
CA VAL A 349 2.86 -10.17 -14.47
C VAL A 349 3.63 -9.25 -15.40
N GLU A 350 3.25 -9.22 -16.67
CA GLU A 350 3.91 -8.39 -17.69
C GLU A 350 3.98 -6.91 -17.27
N GLY A 351 5.20 -6.36 -17.31
CA GLY A 351 5.49 -4.95 -16.98
C GLY A 351 5.77 -4.65 -15.50
N GLU A 352 5.89 -5.66 -14.64
CA GLU A 352 6.29 -5.49 -13.23
C GLU A 352 7.80 -5.44 -12.97
N ASP A 353 8.57 -5.89 -13.95
CA ASP A 353 10.03 -5.90 -13.95
C ASP A 353 10.66 -4.52 -13.91
N GLY A 354 9.91 -3.49 -14.26
CA GLY A 354 10.37 -2.12 -14.32
C GLY A 354 10.80 -1.73 -15.73
N PRO A 355 10.77 -0.43 -16.05
CA PRO A 355 10.96 0.04 -17.42
C PRO A 355 12.38 -0.16 -17.96
N GLY A 356 13.38 -0.30 -17.10
CA GLY A 356 14.77 -0.18 -17.52
C GLY A 356 15.18 1.28 -17.75
N PHE A 357 16.48 1.53 -17.92
CA PHE A 357 17.03 2.90 -17.97
C PHE A 357 16.45 3.76 -19.09
N TRP A 358 16.44 3.26 -20.33
CA TRP A 358 16.04 4.05 -21.51
C TRP A 358 14.57 4.41 -21.50
N VAL A 359 13.71 3.45 -21.18
CA VAL A 359 12.26 3.67 -21.09
C VAL A 359 11.94 4.61 -19.92
N LEU A 360 12.65 4.49 -18.79
CA LEU A 360 12.48 5.42 -17.67
C LEU A 360 12.85 6.85 -18.06
N LEU A 361 13.95 7.03 -18.81
CA LEU A 361 14.38 8.33 -19.32
C LEU A 361 13.36 8.92 -20.31
N GLU A 362 12.79 8.09 -21.18
CA GLU A 362 11.70 8.50 -22.08
C GLU A 362 10.46 8.92 -21.29
N TRP A 363 10.07 8.15 -20.26
CA TRP A 363 8.93 8.49 -19.41
C TRP A 363 9.17 9.81 -18.66
N LEU A 364 10.39 10.06 -18.19
CA LEU A 364 10.73 11.30 -17.52
C LEU A 364 10.65 12.49 -18.48
N THR A 365 11.23 12.39 -19.67
CA THR A 365 11.33 13.49 -20.65
C THR A 365 9.99 13.80 -21.34
N ARG A 366 9.15 12.78 -21.56
CA ARG A 366 7.82 12.93 -22.18
C ARG A 366 6.68 13.13 -21.17
N GLY A 367 6.99 13.24 -19.88
CA GLY A 367 6.00 13.45 -18.83
C GLY A 367 5.18 12.22 -18.42
N GLY A 368 5.53 11.02 -18.87
CA GLY A 368 4.89 9.77 -18.47
C GLY A 368 4.95 9.45 -16.97
N ILE A 369 5.86 10.09 -16.22
CA ILE A 369 5.97 9.95 -14.75
C ILE A 369 5.08 10.96 -14.01
N LEU A 370 5.00 12.22 -14.48
CA LEU A 370 4.46 13.34 -13.69
C LEU A 370 3.27 14.08 -14.33
N ASP A 371 3.19 14.11 -15.67
CA ASP A 371 2.30 14.97 -16.45
C ASP A 371 1.60 14.22 -17.58
N ALA A 372 1.33 12.93 -17.39
CA ALA A 372 0.73 12.10 -18.41
C ALA A 372 -0.57 12.71 -18.97
N ARG A 373 -0.66 12.78 -20.30
CA ARG A 373 -1.81 13.32 -21.07
C ARG A 373 -2.15 14.77 -20.74
N ARG A 374 -1.18 15.59 -20.31
CA ARG A 374 -1.34 17.04 -20.09
C ARG A 374 -0.07 17.83 -20.42
N LEU A 375 -0.13 19.15 -20.24
CA LEU A 375 1.05 20.03 -20.33
C LEU A 375 2.11 19.59 -19.31
N LEU A 376 3.39 19.61 -19.74
CA LEU A 376 4.57 19.12 -19.00
C LEU A 376 5.00 20.03 -17.83
N VAL A 377 4.06 20.48 -17.02
CA VAL A 377 4.29 21.49 -15.99
C VAL A 377 5.28 20.99 -14.92
N LEU A 378 5.04 19.82 -14.31
CA LEU A 378 5.91 19.26 -13.28
C LEU A 378 7.25 18.75 -13.87
N THR A 379 7.21 18.11 -15.03
CA THR A 379 8.38 17.62 -15.75
C THR A 379 9.35 18.74 -16.12
N VAL A 380 8.85 19.85 -16.67
CA VAL A 380 9.70 21.03 -17.00
C VAL A 380 10.15 21.78 -15.73
N SER A 381 9.36 21.72 -14.65
CA SER A 381 9.74 22.33 -13.37
C SER A 381 10.92 21.62 -12.69
N LEU A 382 11.09 20.31 -12.90
CA LEU A 382 12.14 19.51 -12.28
C LEU A 382 13.56 20.07 -12.49
N PRO A 383 14.06 20.29 -13.73
CA PRO A 383 15.40 20.84 -13.95
C PRO A 383 15.56 22.24 -13.34
N LEU A 384 14.54 23.10 -13.43
CA LEU A 384 14.56 24.45 -12.84
C LEU A 384 14.77 24.39 -11.32
N VAL A 385 14.02 23.50 -10.66
CA VAL A 385 14.11 23.30 -9.22
C VAL A 385 15.47 22.70 -8.83
N LEU A 386 15.99 21.71 -9.56
CA LEU A 386 17.30 21.10 -9.27
C LEU A 386 18.45 22.12 -9.36
N LEU A 387 18.35 23.07 -10.28
CA LEU A 387 19.36 24.12 -10.47
C LEU A 387 19.26 25.21 -9.40
N LEU A 388 18.05 25.75 -9.19
CA LEU A 388 17.83 27.02 -8.48
C LEU A 388 17.40 26.88 -7.02
N ALA A 389 16.77 25.75 -6.65
CA ALA A 389 16.27 25.55 -5.29
C ALA A 389 17.27 24.76 -4.45
N ARG A 390 17.56 25.25 -3.24
CA ARG A 390 18.44 24.58 -2.29
C ARG A 390 17.82 24.60 -0.90
N ALA A 391 17.47 23.42 -0.40
CA ALA A 391 17.02 23.22 0.97
C ALA A 391 17.46 21.84 1.46
N ARG A 392 17.44 21.63 2.77
CA ARG A 392 17.77 20.35 3.41
C ARG A 392 16.78 19.25 3.02
N HIS A 393 15.49 19.52 3.14
CA HIS A 393 14.44 18.55 2.80
C HIS A 393 14.50 18.13 1.33
N LEU A 394 14.85 19.04 0.41
CA LEU A 394 15.04 18.73 -1.00
C LEU A 394 16.13 17.67 -1.20
N ARG A 395 17.26 17.74 -0.46
CA ARG A 395 18.32 16.73 -0.57
C ARG A 395 17.82 15.34 -0.18
N TRP A 396 17.06 15.25 0.90
CA TRP A 396 16.46 13.99 1.35
C TRP A 396 15.56 13.40 0.26
N LEU A 397 14.68 14.22 -0.31
CA LEU A 397 13.74 13.81 -1.36
C LEU A 397 14.46 13.41 -2.66
N TRP A 398 15.48 14.15 -3.08
CA TRP A 398 16.24 13.84 -4.29
C TRP A 398 17.08 12.57 -4.14
N SER A 399 17.71 12.35 -2.99
CA SER A 399 18.45 11.12 -2.72
C SER A 399 17.53 9.89 -2.77
N ALA A 400 16.33 9.98 -2.19
CA ALA A 400 15.32 8.94 -2.31
C ALA A 400 14.88 8.73 -3.78
N ALA A 401 14.55 9.81 -4.50
CA ALA A 401 14.14 9.74 -5.90
C ALA A 401 15.20 9.09 -6.80
N LEU A 402 16.48 9.41 -6.59
CA LEU A 402 17.60 8.80 -7.32
C LEU A 402 17.72 7.30 -7.02
N ALA A 403 17.55 6.88 -5.76
CA ALA A 403 17.57 5.47 -5.41
C ALA A 403 16.42 4.70 -6.09
N TYR A 404 15.21 5.27 -6.13
CA TYR A 404 14.09 4.64 -6.83
C TYR A 404 14.30 4.57 -8.34
N ALA A 405 14.81 5.65 -8.95
CA ALA A 405 15.14 5.66 -10.36
C ALA A 405 16.20 4.60 -10.70
N PHE A 406 17.19 4.39 -9.82
CA PHE A 406 18.16 3.31 -9.94
C PHE A 406 17.48 1.93 -9.95
N PHE A 407 16.65 1.63 -8.95
CA PHE A 407 15.94 0.34 -8.89
C PHE A 407 15.03 0.11 -10.10
N LEU A 408 14.29 1.13 -10.54
CA LEU A 408 13.47 1.07 -11.76
C LEU A 408 14.31 0.84 -13.03
N SER A 409 15.55 1.32 -13.05
CA SER A 409 16.47 1.18 -14.20
C SER A 409 17.10 -0.20 -14.28
N ILE A 410 17.41 -0.82 -13.14
CA ILE A 410 18.02 -2.16 -13.09
C ILE A 410 17.01 -3.31 -12.94
N GLY A 411 15.73 -2.98 -12.74
CA GLY A 411 14.66 -3.93 -12.47
C GLY A 411 14.58 -5.16 -13.40
N PRO A 412 14.74 -5.01 -14.74
CA PRO A 412 14.81 -6.14 -15.66
C PRO A 412 15.92 -7.16 -15.35
N HIS A 413 16.96 -6.75 -14.62
CA HIS A 413 18.07 -7.60 -14.18
C HIS A 413 17.90 -8.17 -12.77
N LEU A 414 16.82 -7.83 -12.05
CA LEU A 414 16.53 -8.28 -10.69
C LEU A 414 15.44 -9.37 -10.61
N VAL A 415 15.10 -10.00 -11.74
CA VAL A 415 14.08 -11.06 -11.80
C VAL A 415 14.57 -12.30 -11.04
N THR A 416 13.76 -12.82 -10.13
CA THR A 416 14.05 -14.04 -9.35
C THR A 416 12.86 -15.02 -9.43
N GLN A 417 13.01 -16.25 -8.92
CA GLN A 417 11.97 -17.30 -9.00
C GLN A 417 10.75 -17.00 -8.11
N ASP A 418 11.00 -16.63 -6.85
CA ASP A 418 10.00 -16.02 -5.97
C ASP A 418 10.24 -14.52 -6.05
N ASP A 419 9.44 -13.81 -6.85
CA ASP A 419 9.71 -12.41 -7.14
C ASP A 419 9.44 -11.50 -5.94
N LEU A 420 10.46 -11.38 -5.09
CA LEU A 420 10.48 -10.52 -3.91
C LEU A 420 10.70 -9.05 -4.26
N PHE A 421 10.99 -8.71 -5.52
CA PHE A 421 11.43 -7.37 -5.90
C PHE A 421 10.88 -6.91 -7.27
N PRO A 422 9.55 -6.78 -7.43
CA PRO A 422 8.94 -6.14 -8.60
C PRO A 422 9.32 -4.66 -8.63
N ALA A 423 10.34 -4.32 -9.41
CA ALA A 423 10.97 -2.99 -9.37
C ALA A 423 10.01 -1.87 -9.79
N VAL A 424 9.00 -2.15 -10.62
CA VAL A 424 8.00 -1.14 -11.00
C VAL A 424 7.28 -0.54 -9.79
N ARG A 425 7.20 -1.27 -8.67
CA ARG A 425 6.51 -0.83 -7.44
C ARG A 425 7.17 0.37 -6.77
N PHE A 426 8.40 0.73 -7.15
CA PHE A 426 9.04 1.97 -6.72
C PHE A 426 8.51 3.22 -7.44
N LEU A 427 7.74 3.07 -8.54
CA LEU A 427 7.27 4.20 -9.34
C LEU A 427 6.40 5.18 -8.55
N GLY A 428 5.47 4.69 -7.74
CA GLY A 428 4.64 5.57 -6.90
C GLY A 428 5.45 6.32 -5.83
N ALA A 429 6.45 5.67 -5.23
CA ALA A 429 7.34 6.32 -4.26
C ALA A 429 8.26 7.38 -4.92
N LEU A 430 8.72 7.11 -6.15
CA LEU A 430 9.42 8.07 -6.99
C LEU A 430 8.55 9.30 -7.26
N GLN A 431 7.32 9.08 -7.73
CA GLN A 431 6.34 10.14 -8.02
C GLN A 431 6.08 11.05 -6.83
N ILE A 432 5.87 10.47 -5.64
CA ILE A 432 5.67 11.26 -4.41
C ILE A 432 6.92 12.07 -4.08
N SER A 433 8.11 11.45 -4.14
CA SER A 433 9.36 12.13 -3.80
C SER A 433 9.65 13.29 -4.76
N LEU A 434 9.45 13.07 -6.06
CA LEU A 434 9.55 14.10 -7.08
C LEU A 434 8.51 15.20 -6.88
N GLY A 435 7.24 14.85 -6.68
CA GLY A 435 6.15 15.81 -6.47
C GLY A 435 6.39 16.71 -5.26
N LEU A 436 6.76 16.13 -4.11
CA LEU A 436 7.12 16.88 -2.91
C LEU A 436 8.29 17.83 -3.17
N GLY A 437 9.35 17.34 -3.83
CA GLY A 437 10.54 18.13 -4.12
C GLY A 437 10.31 19.27 -5.12
N ILE A 438 9.58 19.00 -6.21
CA ILE A 438 9.22 19.99 -7.24
C ILE A 438 8.34 21.08 -6.62
N GLY A 439 7.25 20.70 -5.95
CA GLY A 439 6.32 21.65 -5.37
C GLY A 439 6.96 22.54 -4.29
N ALA A 440 7.75 21.96 -3.39
CA ALA A 440 8.48 22.74 -2.39
C ALA A 440 9.55 23.65 -3.02
N GLY A 441 10.25 23.17 -4.03
CA GLY A 441 11.30 23.90 -4.72
C GLY A 441 10.80 25.06 -5.59
N LEU A 442 9.61 24.94 -6.18
CA LEU A 442 9.01 26.00 -6.99
C LEU A 442 8.79 27.30 -6.20
N VAL A 443 8.57 27.21 -4.89
CA VAL A 443 8.48 28.42 -4.03
C VAL A 443 9.83 29.14 -3.94
N ALA A 444 10.94 28.40 -3.87
CA ALA A 444 12.27 29.00 -3.93
C ALA A 444 12.54 29.65 -5.29
N VAL A 445 12.14 28.97 -6.38
CA VAL A 445 12.26 29.50 -7.75
C VAL A 445 11.44 30.78 -7.92
N GLY A 446 10.20 30.82 -7.41
CA GLY A 446 9.36 32.01 -7.43
C GLY A 446 9.97 33.18 -6.64
N GLY A 447 10.60 32.89 -5.50
CA GLY A 447 11.36 33.89 -4.75
C GLY A 447 12.55 34.46 -5.55
N TRP A 448 13.28 33.59 -6.25
CA TRP A 448 14.38 34.01 -7.12
C TRP A 448 13.89 34.88 -8.27
N LEU A 449 12.80 34.47 -8.91
CA LEU A 449 12.17 35.23 -9.99
C LEU A 449 11.68 36.59 -9.48
N HIS A 450 11.05 36.64 -8.30
CA HIS A 450 10.63 37.89 -7.69
C HIS A 450 11.82 38.84 -7.45
N MET A 451 12.92 38.34 -6.88
CA MET A 451 14.14 39.12 -6.65
C MET A 451 14.80 39.57 -7.95
N ALA A 452 14.84 38.72 -8.96
CA ALA A 452 15.40 39.05 -10.26
C ALA A 452 14.56 40.13 -10.98
N LEU A 453 13.23 39.96 -11.02
CA LEU A 453 12.31 40.92 -11.62
C LEU A 453 12.34 42.26 -10.88
N GLY A 454 12.40 42.26 -9.55
CA GLY A 454 12.49 43.47 -8.75
C GLY A 454 13.72 44.34 -9.00
N ARG A 455 14.73 43.83 -9.74
CA ARG A 455 15.87 44.64 -10.22
C ARG A 455 15.55 45.46 -11.48
N TRP A 456 14.55 45.04 -12.25
CA TRP A 456 14.20 45.62 -13.56
C TRP A 456 12.84 46.31 -13.56
N VAL A 457 11.92 45.88 -12.69
CA VAL A 457 10.59 46.45 -12.50
C VAL A 457 10.37 46.81 -11.04
N SER A 458 9.29 47.54 -10.74
CA SER A 458 8.93 47.83 -9.34
C SER A 458 8.72 46.54 -8.54
N PRO A 459 9.05 46.50 -7.23
CA PRO A 459 8.85 45.31 -6.40
C PRO A 459 7.41 44.80 -6.43
N LEU A 460 6.42 45.70 -6.52
CA LEU A 460 5.01 45.34 -6.63
C LEU A 460 4.72 44.64 -7.97
N ALA A 461 5.17 45.21 -9.09
CA ALA A 461 5.01 44.59 -10.41
C ALA A 461 5.67 43.21 -10.47
N GLY A 462 6.87 43.07 -9.90
CA GLY A 462 7.55 41.78 -9.78
C GLY A 462 6.74 40.74 -9.00
N ARG A 463 6.13 41.12 -7.86
CA ARG A 463 5.25 40.22 -7.08
C ARG A 463 4.00 39.82 -7.87
N VAL A 464 3.34 40.78 -8.50
CA VAL A 464 2.13 40.55 -9.29
C VAL A 464 2.42 39.61 -10.45
N THR A 465 3.53 39.80 -11.17
CA THR A 465 3.94 38.92 -12.27
C THR A 465 4.20 37.50 -11.79
N VAL A 466 4.95 37.31 -10.70
CA VAL A 466 5.21 35.97 -10.13
C VAL A 466 3.91 35.31 -9.67
N ALA A 467 3.01 36.07 -9.03
CA ALA A 467 1.71 35.56 -8.60
C ALA A 467 0.84 35.15 -9.80
N ALA A 468 0.79 35.96 -10.85
CA ALA A 468 0.04 35.66 -12.07
C ALA A 468 0.57 34.40 -12.77
N LEU A 469 1.89 34.27 -12.90
CA LEU A 469 2.52 33.05 -13.43
C LEU A 469 2.17 31.82 -12.57
N GLY A 470 2.21 31.97 -11.24
CA GLY A 470 1.80 30.91 -10.31
C GLY A 470 0.34 30.49 -10.50
N VAL A 471 -0.57 31.44 -10.71
CA VAL A 471 -2.00 31.16 -10.99
C VAL A 471 -2.16 30.42 -12.31
N VAL A 472 -1.45 30.80 -13.37
CA VAL A 472 -1.49 30.10 -14.67
C VAL A 472 -1.00 28.66 -14.53
N VAL A 473 0.13 28.45 -13.84
CA VAL A 473 0.67 27.12 -13.55
C VAL A 473 -0.34 26.28 -12.75
N LEU A 474 -0.94 26.86 -11.71
CA LEU A 474 -1.93 26.18 -10.89
C LEU A 474 -3.19 25.84 -11.69
N ALA A 475 -3.69 26.75 -12.53
CA ALA A 475 -4.85 26.51 -13.38
C ALA A 475 -4.59 25.40 -14.41
N ALA A 476 -3.40 25.36 -15.01
CA ALA A 476 -3.00 24.29 -15.92
C ALA A 476 -2.91 22.92 -15.22
N LEU A 477 -2.33 22.89 -14.01
CA LEU A 477 -2.22 21.67 -13.19
C LEU A 477 -3.59 21.16 -12.74
N VAL A 478 -4.42 22.05 -12.19
CA VAL A 478 -5.69 21.70 -11.53
C VAL A 478 -6.81 21.49 -12.54
N GLY A 479 -6.96 22.38 -13.53
CA GLY A 479 -8.07 22.33 -14.49
C GLY A 479 -7.99 21.08 -15.38
N TRP A 480 -6.97 21.03 -16.25
CA TRP A 480 -6.80 19.87 -17.14
C TRP A 480 -6.46 18.60 -16.38
N GLY A 481 -5.57 18.69 -15.38
CA GLY A 481 -5.20 17.53 -14.57
C GLY A 481 -6.40 16.95 -13.79
N GLY A 482 -7.26 17.81 -13.24
CA GLY A 482 -8.47 17.38 -12.56
C GLY A 482 -9.47 16.68 -13.48
N TRP A 483 -9.62 17.18 -14.72
CA TRP A 483 -10.44 16.51 -15.73
C TRP A 483 -9.90 15.12 -16.09
N VAL A 484 -8.57 14.97 -16.27
CA VAL A 484 -7.94 13.67 -16.54
C VAL A 484 -8.18 12.69 -15.38
N GLN A 485 -8.02 13.14 -14.12
CA GLN A 485 -8.25 12.30 -12.94
C GLN A 485 -9.72 11.88 -12.82
N ALA A 486 -10.67 12.80 -13.01
CA ALA A 486 -12.09 12.50 -12.92
C ALA A 486 -12.52 11.43 -13.93
N ARG A 487 -11.95 11.45 -15.14
CA ARG A 487 -12.21 10.43 -16.18
C ARG A 487 -11.60 9.07 -15.89
N ARG A 488 -10.71 8.94 -14.91
CA ARG A 488 -10.15 7.67 -14.45
C ARG A 488 -10.99 7.01 -13.37
N VAL A 489 -11.98 7.69 -12.80
CA VAL A 489 -12.86 7.13 -11.77
C VAL A 489 -13.95 6.30 -12.46
N TYR A 490 -13.69 5.00 -12.59
CA TYR A 490 -14.61 4.05 -13.22
C TYR A 490 -15.47 3.35 -12.18
N VAL A 491 -16.78 3.25 -12.44
CA VAL A 491 -17.70 2.40 -11.67
C VAL A 491 -18.46 1.45 -12.60
N ALA A 492 -19.02 0.37 -12.06
CA ALA A 492 -19.73 -0.65 -12.82
C ALA A 492 -20.87 -0.08 -13.69
N LYS A 493 -21.53 0.99 -13.22
CA LYS A 493 -22.59 1.71 -13.95
C LYS A 493 -22.11 2.35 -15.25
N ASP A 494 -20.82 2.70 -15.35
CA ASP A 494 -20.25 3.31 -16.56
C ASP A 494 -20.01 2.29 -17.68
N SER A 495 -19.98 1.00 -17.36
CA SER A 495 -19.75 -0.07 -18.34
C SER A 495 -21.06 -0.61 -18.90
N ARG A 496 -21.31 -0.33 -20.19
CA ARG A 496 -22.48 -0.86 -20.92
C ARG A 496 -22.46 -2.38 -21.11
N LYS A 497 -21.27 -3.00 -21.05
CA LYS A 497 -21.08 -4.46 -21.17
C LYS A 497 -21.50 -5.24 -19.92
N THR A 498 -21.73 -4.54 -18.81
CA THR A 498 -22.04 -5.14 -17.52
C THR A 498 -23.48 -5.60 -17.39
N HIS A 499 -24.40 -4.98 -18.12
CA HIS A 499 -25.84 -5.25 -18.00
C HIS A 499 -26.29 -5.37 -16.53
N ARG A 500 -25.88 -4.42 -15.67
CA ARG A 500 -25.96 -4.52 -14.19
C ARG A 500 -27.32 -5.03 -13.66
N PRO A 501 -28.48 -4.55 -14.16
CA PRO A 501 -29.77 -5.08 -13.70
C PRO A 501 -29.93 -6.59 -13.92
N GLU A 502 -29.49 -7.10 -15.07
CA GLU A 502 -29.53 -8.55 -15.37
C GLU A 502 -28.52 -9.32 -14.52
N LEU A 503 -27.34 -8.75 -14.27
CA LEU A 503 -26.36 -9.35 -13.36
C LEU A 503 -26.91 -9.48 -11.94
N MET A 504 -27.65 -8.50 -11.44
CA MET A 504 -28.31 -8.62 -10.13
C MET A 504 -29.36 -9.75 -10.11
N ALA A 505 -30.09 -9.98 -11.20
CA ALA A 505 -31.00 -11.11 -11.32
C ALA A 505 -30.26 -12.46 -11.32
N VAL A 506 -29.09 -12.54 -11.98
CA VAL A 506 -28.20 -13.71 -11.93
C VAL A 506 -27.72 -13.97 -10.50
N ILE A 507 -27.32 -12.91 -9.77
CA ILE A 507 -26.88 -13.01 -8.37
C ILE A 507 -28.00 -13.59 -7.50
N GLU A 508 -29.23 -13.08 -7.65
CA GLU A 508 -30.38 -13.59 -6.90
C GLU A 508 -30.66 -15.06 -7.19
N ALA A 509 -30.58 -15.48 -8.47
CA ALA A 509 -30.77 -16.87 -8.86
C ALA A 509 -29.67 -17.80 -8.30
N LEU A 510 -28.42 -17.34 -8.27
CA LEU A 510 -27.29 -18.09 -7.70
C LEU A 510 -27.36 -18.18 -6.17
N ALA A 511 -27.85 -17.15 -5.49
CA ALA A 511 -28.03 -17.15 -4.04
C ALA A 511 -29.04 -18.21 -3.58
N LYS A 512 -30.02 -18.55 -4.42
CA LYS A 512 -31.04 -19.59 -4.18
C LYS A 512 -30.64 -20.97 -4.69
N ALA A 513 -29.49 -21.08 -5.37
CA ALA A 513 -29.05 -22.33 -5.97
C ALA A 513 -28.57 -23.34 -4.92
N PRO A 514 -28.62 -24.66 -5.22
CA PRO A 514 -28.00 -25.69 -4.38
C PRO A 514 -26.53 -25.38 -4.06
N PRO A 515 -25.95 -26.00 -3.01
CA PRO A 515 -24.55 -25.79 -2.62
C PRO A 515 -23.55 -25.94 -3.78
N GLY A 516 -22.41 -25.27 -3.66
CA GLY A 516 -21.30 -25.31 -4.61
C GLY A 516 -20.80 -23.92 -4.99
N ARG A 517 -19.64 -23.87 -5.64
CA ARG A 517 -19.04 -22.63 -6.12
C ARG A 517 -19.59 -22.25 -7.49
N LYS A 518 -19.43 -20.99 -7.86
CA LYS A 518 -19.63 -20.50 -9.23
C LYS A 518 -18.28 -20.25 -9.92
N GLN A 519 -18.27 -20.31 -11.24
CA GLN A 519 -17.11 -20.01 -12.08
C GLN A 519 -17.54 -19.21 -13.32
N ALA A 520 -16.55 -18.58 -13.95
CA ALA A 520 -16.67 -17.87 -15.22
C ALA A 520 -15.97 -18.70 -16.31
N LEU A 521 -16.49 -18.72 -17.54
CA LEU A 521 -15.97 -19.60 -18.61
C LEU A 521 -14.51 -19.31 -18.95
N ARG A 522 -14.14 -18.04 -19.11
CA ARG A 522 -12.75 -17.63 -19.38
C ARG A 522 -11.87 -17.58 -18.11
N GLY A 523 -12.32 -18.19 -17.02
CA GLY A 523 -11.76 -18.01 -15.68
C GLY A 523 -11.93 -16.59 -15.15
N ALA A 524 -11.30 -16.28 -14.02
CA ALA A 524 -11.41 -14.99 -13.32
C ALA A 524 -10.71 -13.80 -14.01
N THR A 525 -10.46 -13.87 -15.33
CA THR A 525 -9.78 -12.81 -16.12
C THR A 525 -10.55 -11.49 -16.18
N SER A 526 -11.80 -11.50 -15.72
CA SER A 526 -12.57 -10.30 -15.43
C SER A 526 -13.07 -10.38 -14.00
N HIS A 527 -12.36 -9.72 -13.11
CA HIS A 527 -12.56 -9.79 -11.66
C HIS A 527 -13.91 -9.20 -11.25
N TRP A 528 -14.33 -8.16 -11.96
CA TRP A 528 -15.34 -7.24 -11.43
C TRP A 528 -16.73 -7.84 -11.33
N TRP A 529 -17.21 -8.58 -12.33
CA TRP A 529 -18.51 -9.26 -12.25
C TRP A 529 -18.41 -10.61 -11.55
N ASN A 530 -17.23 -11.23 -11.59
CA ASN A 530 -17.00 -12.53 -10.98
C ASN A 530 -17.18 -12.49 -9.45
N LEU A 531 -16.96 -11.36 -8.80
CA LEU A 531 -16.98 -11.29 -7.33
C LEU A 531 -18.26 -10.71 -6.74
N LEU A 532 -19.11 -10.06 -7.55
CA LEU A 532 -20.38 -9.51 -7.08
C LEU A 532 -21.38 -10.55 -6.55
N PRO A 533 -21.48 -11.77 -7.12
CA PRO A 533 -22.33 -12.80 -6.52
C PRO A 533 -21.91 -13.19 -5.10
N TYR A 534 -20.63 -13.11 -4.77
CA TYR A 534 -20.18 -13.29 -3.39
C TYR A 534 -20.56 -12.08 -2.52
N VAL A 535 -20.28 -10.86 -3.00
CA VAL A 535 -20.55 -9.61 -2.25
C VAL A 535 -22.04 -9.43 -1.90
N TYR A 536 -22.94 -9.78 -2.82
CA TYR A 536 -24.38 -9.51 -2.70
C TYR A 536 -25.25 -10.74 -2.45
N GLY A 537 -24.84 -11.91 -2.95
CA GLY A 537 -25.59 -13.16 -2.84
C GLY A 537 -24.84 -14.26 -2.09
N GLU A 538 -23.66 -13.96 -1.54
CA GLU A 538 -22.81 -14.88 -0.77
C GLU A 538 -22.46 -16.17 -1.52
N ARG A 539 -22.53 -16.13 -2.86
CA ARG A 539 -22.15 -17.26 -3.69
C ARG A 539 -20.64 -17.31 -3.82
N GLN A 540 -20.01 -18.32 -3.22
CA GLN A 540 -18.58 -18.58 -3.34
C GLN A 540 -18.15 -18.62 -4.82
N ALA A 541 -17.16 -17.80 -5.16
CA ALA A 541 -16.42 -17.88 -6.41
C ALA A 541 -15.37 -19.00 -6.36
N LEU A 542 -15.14 -19.67 -7.48
CA LEU A 542 -14.09 -20.68 -7.62
C LEU A 542 -12.69 -20.07 -7.53
N LEU A 543 -12.45 -19.09 -8.40
CA LEU A 543 -11.17 -18.41 -8.57
C LEU A 543 -11.40 -16.92 -8.31
N GLN A 544 -10.62 -16.37 -7.38
CA GLN A 544 -10.53 -14.94 -7.14
C GLN A 544 -9.13 -14.50 -7.51
N MET A 545 -9.03 -13.80 -8.63
CA MET A 545 -7.82 -13.03 -8.89
C MET A 545 -7.89 -11.71 -8.11
N GLY A 546 -6.76 -11.27 -7.60
CA GLY A 546 -6.62 -10.07 -6.79
C GLY A 546 -5.14 -9.79 -6.55
N GLY A 547 -4.81 -8.69 -5.87
CA GLY A 547 -3.43 -8.33 -5.57
C GLY A 547 -2.65 -9.50 -4.94
N GLY A 548 -1.32 -9.49 -5.10
CA GLY A 548 -0.45 -10.66 -4.95
C GLY A 548 -0.63 -11.62 -3.75
N GLY A 549 -1.30 -11.27 -2.66
CA GLY A 549 -1.52 -12.25 -1.58
C GLY A 549 -2.49 -13.39 -1.90
N LEU A 550 -3.51 -13.19 -2.74
CA LEU A 550 -4.41 -14.30 -3.10
C LEU A 550 -3.77 -15.28 -4.08
N GLN A 551 -2.90 -14.77 -4.93
CA GLN A 551 -2.08 -15.55 -5.85
C GLN A 551 -1.10 -16.44 -5.08
N ALA A 552 -0.93 -16.20 -3.78
CA ALA A 552 -0.17 -17.06 -2.91
C ALA A 552 -0.92 -18.37 -2.58
N SER A 553 -2.25 -18.43 -2.61
CA SER A 553 -2.98 -19.67 -2.22
C SER A 553 -2.37 -20.95 -2.84
N PRO A 554 -2.22 -22.05 -2.07
CA PRO A 554 -1.61 -23.29 -2.58
C PRO A 554 -2.40 -23.92 -3.73
N SER A 555 -3.67 -23.54 -3.91
CA SER A 555 -4.51 -23.99 -5.02
C SER A 555 -4.47 -23.07 -6.24
N TYR A 556 -3.85 -21.88 -6.13
CA TYR A 556 -3.93 -20.83 -7.15
C TYR A 556 -3.39 -21.28 -8.50
N ASP A 557 -2.17 -21.82 -8.55
CA ASP A 557 -1.55 -22.23 -9.81
C ASP A 557 -2.37 -23.29 -10.55
N PHE A 558 -2.94 -24.27 -9.82
CA PHE A 558 -3.80 -25.30 -10.41
C PHE A 558 -5.08 -24.72 -11.02
N LEU A 559 -5.71 -23.77 -10.33
CA LEU A 559 -6.88 -23.04 -10.82
C LEU A 559 -6.54 -22.14 -12.01
N TRP A 560 -5.33 -21.56 -12.02
CA TRP A 560 -4.86 -20.69 -13.09
C TRP A 560 -4.52 -21.45 -14.37
N THR A 561 -3.89 -22.62 -14.21
CA THR A 561 -3.51 -23.52 -15.30
C THR A 561 -4.72 -24.23 -15.91
N ASN A 562 -5.71 -24.66 -15.11
CA ASN A 562 -6.87 -25.36 -15.63
C ASN A 562 -7.99 -24.42 -16.13
N ARG A 563 -8.25 -24.43 -17.44
CA ARG A 563 -9.32 -23.64 -18.09
C ARG A 563 -10.55 -24.45 -18.46
N ASP A 564 -10.56 -25.77 -18.23
CA ASP A 564 -11.71 -26.61 -18.53
C ASP A 564 -12.80 -26.46 -17.44
N PRO A 565 -13.99 -25.92 -17.77
CA PRO A 565 -15.06 -25.72 -16.81
C PRO A 565 -15.65 -27.03 -16.25
N LEU A 566 -15.66 -28.13 -17.02
CA LEU A 566 -16.14 -29.43 -16.56
C LEU A 566 -15.16 -30.02 -15.54
N ARG A 567 -13.86 -29.98 -15.84
CA ARG A 567 -12.82 -30.37 -14.89
C ARG A 567 -12.86 -29.49 -13.63
N ASN A 568 -13.08 -28.18 -13.78
CA ASN A 568 -13.22 -27.28 -12.63
C ASN A 568 -14.45 -27.58 -11.77
N ALA A 569 -15.59 -27.88 -12.40
CA ALA A 569 -16.81 -28.27 -11.68
C ALA A 569 -16.58 -29.55 -10.86
N TRP A 570 -15.91 -30.54 -11.45
CA TRP A 570 -15.64 -31.81 -10.78
C TRP A 570 -14.58 -31.71 -9.67
N LEU A 571 -13.44 -31.07 -9.95
CA LEU A 571 -12.32 -31.00 -9.01
C LEU A 571 -12.59 -30.05 -7.85
N PHE A 572 -13.15 -28.87 -8.11
CA PHE A 572 -13.23 -27.79 -7.11
C PHE A 572 -14.66 -27.52 -6.63
N ASP A 573 -15.61 -28.39 -6.95
CA ASP A 573 -17.04 -28.22 -6.64
C ASP A 573 -17.56 -26.85 -7.09
N ALA A 574 -17.34 -26.53 -8.36
CA ALA A 574 -17.80 -25.28 -8.99
C ALA A 574 -18.86 -25.52 -10.07
N PRO A 575 -20.03 -26.13 -9.74
CA PRO A 575 -20.99 -26.56 -10.75
C PRO A 575 -21.63 -25.42 -11.55
N PHE A 576 -21.63 -24.18 -11.06
CA PHE A 576 -22.36 -23.09 -11.73
C PHE A 576 -21.42 -22.28 -12.62
N VAL A 577 -21.57 -22.39 -13.94
CA VAL A 577 -20.86 -21.55 -14.90
C VAL A 577 -21.74 -20.39 -15.31
N VAL A 578 -21.24 -19.16 -15.15
CA VAL A 578 -21.89 -17.93 -15.61
C VAL A 578 -21.27 -17.50 -16.94
N LEU A 579 -22.11 -17.32 -17.95
CA LEU A 579 -21.77 -17.04 -19.35
C LEU A 579 -22.34 -15.71 -19.81
N GLY A 580 -21.55 -14.95 -20.58
CA GLY A 580 -22.03 -13.77 -21.31
C GLY A 580 -22.56 -14.13 -22.70
N LEU A 581 -23.77 -13.67 -23.04
CA LEU A 581 -24.41 -13.90 -24.35
C LEU A 581 -24.34 -12.64 -25.24
N PRO A 582 -24.21 -12.77 -26.58
CA PRO A 582 -23.80 -13.97 -27.35
C PRO A 582 -22.27 -14.14 -27.39
N GLU A 583 -21.51 -13.33 -26.63
CA GLU A 583 -20.09 -13.04 -26.85
C GLU A 583 -19.09 -14.06 -26.28
N GLU A 584 -19.51 -15.08 -25.52
CA GLU A 584 -18.59 -16.10 -25.00
C GLU A 584 -18.54 -17.36 -25.89
N PRO A 585 -17.43 -17.60 -26.63
CA PRO A 585 -17.20 -18.84 -27.36
C PRO A 585 -16.93 -19.99 -26.38
N GLY A 586 -17.53 -21.15 -26.66
CA GLY A 586 -17.38 -22.36 -25.84
C GLY A 586 -18.51 -22.52 -24.84
N ASP A 587 -19.74 -22.72 -25.32
CA ASP A 587 -20.89 -23.03 -24.46
C ASP A 587 -20.74 -24.45 -23.86
N PRO A 588 -20.38 -24.61 -22.57
CA PRO A 588 -20.12 -25.93 -22.01
C PRO A 588 -21.42 -26.75 -21.96
N THR A 589 -21.30 -28.06 -22.20
CA THR A 589 -22.41 -29.00 -22.06
C THR A 589 -22.84 -29.07 -20.59
N GLY A 590 -24.07 -28.67 -20.29
CA GLY A 590 -24.59 -28.58 -18.93
C GLY A 590 -26.07 -28.23 -18.93
N GLU A 591 -26.72 -28.46 -17.79
CA GLU A 591 -28.14 -28.17 -17.61
C GLU A 591 -28.37 -26.65 -17.54
N PRO A 592 -29.28 -26.06 -18.33
CA PRO A 592 -29.67 -24.67 -18.17
C PRO A 592 -30.24 -24.43 -16.76
N TYR A 593 -29.71 -23.44 -16.04
CA TYR A 593 -30.16 -23.11 -14.69
C TYR A 593 -30.91 -21.76 -14.62
N PHE A 594 -30.35 -20.72 -15.25
CA PHE A 594 -30.96 -19.40 -15.30
C PHE A 594 -30.54 -18.68 -16.58
N ARG A 595 -31.38 -17.79 -17.11
CA ARG A 595 -31.08 -17.06 -18.34
C ARG A 595 -31.73 -15.69 -18.35
N THR A 596 -30.98 -14.70 -18.83
CA THR A 596 -31.46 -13.35 -19.16
C THR A 596 -31.19 -13.08 -20.64
N ARG A 597 -31.31 -11.81 -21.06
CA ARG A 597 -30.98 -11.42 -22.43
C ARG A 597 -29.47 -11.53 -22.69
N HIS A 598 -28.64 -11.15 -21.73
CA HIS A 598 -27.17 -11.07 -21.87
C HIS A 598 -26.40 -12.07 -21.01
N TYR A 599 -27.08 -12.85 -20.16
CA TYR A 599 -26.43 -13.86 -19.32
C TYR A 599 -27.10 -15.22 -19.40
N GLN A 600 -26.31 -16.27 -19.24
CA GLN A 600 -26.79 -17.62 -19.01
C GLN A 600 -26.00 -18.27 -17.87
N VAL A 601 -26.69 -18.98 -17.00
CA VAL A 601 -26.09 -19.84 -15.99
C VAL A 601 -26.39 -21.28 -16.37
N LYS A 602 -25.34 -22.10 -16.42
CA LYS A 602 -25.45 -23.55 -16.57
C LYS A 602 -24.95 -24.25 -15.32
N LYS A 603 -25.58 -25.37 -15.01
CA LYS A 603 -25.15 -26.29 -13.95
C LYS A 603 -24.44 -27.48 -14.59
N LEU A 604 -23.22 -27.71 -14.15
CA LEU A 604 -22.37 -28.82 -14.54
C LEU A 604 -22.39 -29.92 -13.47
N PRO A 605 -22.09 -31.18 -13.83
CA PRO A 605 -21.91 -32.26 -12.87
C PRO A 605 -20.76 -31.92 -11.90
N ALA A 606 -21.03 -32.10 -10.61
CA ALA A 606 -20.03 -31.96 -9.56
C ALA A 606 -20.26 -33.02 -8.46
N PRO A 607 -19.19 -33.58 -7.88
CA PRO A 607 -19.27 -34.60 -6.84
C PRO A 607 -19.62 -34.04 -5.44
N GLY A 608 -19.69 -32.71 -5.29
CA GLY A 608 -19.95 -32.03 -4.02
C GLY A 608 -18.68 -31.65 -3.25
N LEU A 609 -18.84 -30.78 -2.23
CA LEU A 609 -17.73 -30.27 -1.40
C LEU A 609 -16.92 -31.38 -0.69
N VAL A 610 -17.54 -32.52 -0.39
CA VAL A 610 -16.87 -33.69 0.21
C VAL A 610 -17.18 -34.91 -0.64
N SER A 611 -16.18 -35.70 -0.98
CA SER A 611 -16.39 -36.96 -1.71
C SER A 611 -15.38 -38.05 -1.33
N PRO A 612 -15.75 -39.33 -1.48
CA PRO A 612 -14.78 -40.42 -1.53
C PRO A 612 -13.77 -40.20 -2.66
N VAL A 613 -12.50 -40.50 -2.39
CA VAL A 613 -11.40 -40.47 -3.37
C VAL A 613 -10.49 -41.67 -3.20
N GLU A 614 -9.88 -42.10 -4.31
CA GLU A 614 -8.82 -43.10 -4.30
C GLU A 614 -7.46 -42.40 -4.29
N VAL A 615 -6.58 -42.78 -3.37
CA VAL A 615 -5.20 -42.33 -3.38
C VAL A 615 -4.36 -43.37 -4.12
N VAL A 616 -3.88 -43.04 -5.31
CA VAL A 616 -3.21 -43.99 -6.22
C VAL A 616 -1.68 -43.96 -6.12
N GLY A 617 -1.13 -43.00 -5.38
CA GLY A 617 0.31 -42.84 -5.25
C GLY A 617 0.72 -41.64 -4.41
N THR A 618 2.02 -41.36 -4.39
CA THR A 618 2.62 -40.24 -3.62
C THR A 618 3.48 -39.39 -4.55
N LEU A 619 3.41 -38.07 -4.39
CA LEU A 619 4.25 -37.12 -5.10
C LEU A 619 5.71 -37.20 -4.62
N PRO A 620 6.68 -36.82 -5.47
CA PRO A 620 8.08 -36.70 -5.06
C PRO A 620 8.26 -35.75 -3.87
N ALA A 621 9.25 -36.04 -3.02
CA ALA A 621 9.62 -35.16 -1.92
C ALA A 621 10.15 -33.80 -2.42
N GLY A 622 9.90 -32.76 -1.63
CA GLY A 622 10.31 -31.39 -1.91
C GLY A 622 9.25 -30.59 -2.68
N ARG A 623 9.16 -29.29 -2.37
CA ARG A 623 8.13 -28.39 -2.90
C ARG A 623 8.10 -28.34 -4.42
N LYS A 624 9.25 -28.11 -5.07
CA LYS A 624 9.32 -27.92 -6.53
C LYS A 624 9.04 -29.23 -7.29
N PRO A 625 9.70 -30.37 -7.00
CA PRO A 625 9.38 -31.63 -7.66
C PRO A 625 7.92 -32.07 -7.41
N GLY A 626 7.43 -31.94 -6.18
CA GLY A 626 6.05 -32.27 -5.83
C GLY A 626 5.03 -31.40 -6.57
N HIS A 627 5.25 -30.09 -6.64
CA HIS A 627 4.38 -29.17 -7.37
C HIS A 627 4.36 -29.44 -8.88
N GLN A 628 5.52 -29.70 -9.50
CA GLN A 628 5.60 -30.06 -10.92
C GLN A 628 4.87 -31.37 -11.22
N ALA A 629 5.02 -32.38 -10.36
CA ALA A 629 4.30 -33.64 -10.49
C ALA A 629 2.77 -33.47 -10.26
N ALA A 630 2.35 -32.57 -9.37
CA ALA A 630 0.94 -32.24 -9.18
C ALA A 630 0.33 -31.54 -10.41
N LEU A 631 1.08 -30.64 -11.07
CA LEU A 631 0.66 -30.05 -12.35
C LEU A 631 0.60 -31.10 -13.47
N ALA A 632 1.53 -32.05 -13.49
CA ALA A 632 1.47 -33.18 -14.41
C ALA A 632 0.22 -34.04 -14.16
N TRP A 633 -0.08 -34.36 -12.89
CA TRP A 633 -1.34 -35.04 -12.52
C TRP A 633 -2.57 -34.28 -13.01
N LEU A 634 -2.61 -32.96 -12.87
CA LEU A 634 -3.73 -32.12 -13.32
C LEU A 634 -4.01 -32.24 -14.82
N SER A 635 -3.00 -32.59 -15.63
CA SER A 635 -3.14 -32.78 -17.08
C SER A 635 -3.79 -34.12 -17.46
N THR A 636 -3.81 -35.10 -16.55
CA THR A 636 -4.39 -36.44 -16.75
C THR A 636 -5.90 -36.47 -16.50
N ASP A 637 -6.54 -37.64 -16.70
CA ASP A 637 -7.95 -37.90 -16.38
C ASP A 637 -8.17 -38.42 -14.95
N LEU A 638 -7.10 -38.68 -14.19
CA LEU A 638 -7.16 -39.23 -12.82
C LEU A 638 -8.06 -38.39 -11.90
N GLY A 639 -7.91 -37.07 -11.92
CA GLY A 639 -8.72 -36.18 -11.08
C GLY A 639 -10.22 -36.21 -11.40
N GLN A 640 -10.61 -36.44 -12.66
CA GLN A 640 -12.01 -36.61 -13.06
C GLN A 640 -12.58 -37.97 -12.61
N LYS A 641 -11.70 -38.94 -12.35
CA LYS A 641 -12.04 -40.26 -11.79
C LYS A 641 -11.97 -40.29 -10.26
N ASN A 642 -11.79 -39.14 -9.58
CA ASN A 642 -11.53 -39.05 -8.14
C ASN A 642 -10.29 -39.86 -7.70
N GLN A 643 -9.27 -39.93 -8.56
CA GLN A 643 -7.98 -40.55 -8.28
C GLN A 643 -6.93 -39.45 -8.04
N HIS A 644 -6.33 -39.45 -6.86
CA HIS A 644 -5.45 -38.39 -6.37
C HIS A 644 -4.09 -38.92 -5.92
N LEU A 645 -3.10 -38.03 -5.88
CA LEU A 645 -1.79 -38.33 -5.32
C LEU A 645 -1.63 -37.64 -3.97
N ALA A 646 -1.05 -38.34 -2.99
CA ALA A 646 -0.70 -37.75 -1.71
C ALA A 646 0.57 -36.90 -1.84
N TYR A 647 0.62 -35.76 -1.16
CA TYR A 647 1.87 -35.02 -0.99
C TYR A 647 2.83 -35.82 -0.09
N ALA A 648 4.13 -35.66 -0.33
CA ALA A 648 5.17 -36.32 0.48
C ALA A 648 4.96 -36.01 1.98
N GLY A 649 5.00 -37.06 2.82
CA GLY A 649 4.71 -36.96 4.25
C GLY A 649 3.22 -37.02 4.62
N SER A 650 2.32 -37.17 3.65
CA SER A 650 0.86 -37.19 3.87
C SER A 650 0.20 -38.56 3.66
N GLY A 651 0.97 -39.62 3.91
CA GLY A 651 0.56 -41.01 3.66
C GLY A 651 0.78 -41.46 2.21
N GLY A 652 0.38 -42.69 1.92
CA GLY A 652 0.57 -43.34 0.62
C GLY A 652 -0.73 -43.75 -0.07
N ALA A 653 -0.61 -44.64 -1.05
CA ALA A 653 -1.77 -45.20 -1.74
C ALA A 653 -2.69 -45.96 -0.78
N GLY A 654 -3.98 -45.98 -1.11
CA GLY A 654 -5.03 -46.66 -0.34
C GLY A 654 -5.96 -47.48 -1.24
N PRO A 655 -6.85 -48.29 -0.67
CA PRO A 655 -7.84 -49.02 -1.44
C PRO A 655 -8.83 -48.06 -2.13
N ALA A 656 -9.51 -48.56 -3.16
CA ALA A 656 -10.60 -47.84 -3.79
C ALA A 656 -11.69 -47.52 -2.74
N PRO A 657 -12.24 -46.29 -2.74
CA PRO A 657 -13.13 -45.87 -1.67
C PRO A 657 -14.51 -46.53 -1.78
N GLN A 658 -15.02 -47.00 -0.65
CA GLN A 658 -16.38 -47.52 -0.50
C GLN A 658 -17.09 -46.71 0.57
N ALA A 659 -17.46 -45.48 0.20
CA ALA A 659 -18.14 -44.56 1.10
C ALA A 659 -19.21 -43.75 0.37
N LYS A 660 -20.29 -43.44 1.08
CA LYS A 660 -21.36 -42.56 0.63
C LYS A 660 -21.43 -41.33 1.54
N VAL A 661 -21.40 -40.15 0.94
CA VAL A 661 -21.69 -38.89 1.63
C VAL A 661 -23.19 -38.69 1.67
N LEU A 662 -23.74 -38.57 2.88
CA LEU A 662 -25.17 -38.46 3.13
C LEU A 662 -25.63 -37.00 3.19
N ALA A 663 -24.84 -36.16 3.86
CA ALA A 663 -25.09 -34.73 3.99
C ALA A 663 -23.77 -33.97 4.14
N VAL A 664 -23.73 -32.73 3.66
CA VAL A 664 -22.61 -31.80 3.87
C VAL A 664 -23.17 -30.46 4.32
N ARG A 665 -22.56 -29.87 5.35
CA ARG A 665 -22.90 -28.55 5.88
C ARG A 665 -21.63 -27.73 6.01
N ARG A 666 -21.65 -26.51 5.47
CA ARG A 666 -20.59 -25.52 5.67
C ARG A 666 -21.12 -24.41 6.57
N GLN A 667 -20.36 -24.09 7.60
CA GLN A 667 -20.60 -22.90 8.41
C GLN A 667 -19.89 -21.71 7.78
N ARG A 668 -20.55 -20.54 7.79
CA ARG A 668 -20.04 -19.34 7.12
C ARG A 668 -18.90 -18.67 7.88
N SER A 669 -18.97 -18.68 9.20
CA SER A 669 -18.02 -18.06 10.13
C SER A 669 -18.27 -18.76 11.47
N PRO A 670 -17.60 -19.87 11.73
CA PRO A 670 -18.10 -20.84 12.71
C PRO A 670 -17.78 -20.47 14.16
N GLY A 671 -16.99 -19.41 14.40
CA GLY A 671 -16.38 -19.19 15.71
C GLY A 671 -15.56 -20.42 16.07
N ASP A 672 -15.88 -21.06 17.18
CA ASP A 672 -15.20 -22.30 17.65
C ASP A 672 -15.76 -23.58 17.01
N ALA A 673 -16.82 -23.51 16.22
CA ALA A 673 -17.43 -24.70 15.61
C ALA A 673 -16.66 -25.15 14.34
N PRO A 674 -16.86 -26.38 13.84
CA PRO A 674 -16.19 -26.81 12.61
C PRO A 674 -16.68 -26.07 11.35
N ASP A 675 -15.77 -25.60 10.51
CA ASP A 675 -16.06 -24.91 9.24
C ASP A 675 -16.87 -25.77 8.26
N LEU A 676 -16.52 -27.06 8.13
CA LEU A 676 -17.13 -27.97 7.17
C LEU A 676 -17.40 -29.32 7.84
N VAL A 677 -18.64 -29.78 7.79
CA VAL A 677 -19.10 -31.04 8.41
C VAL A 677 -19.76 -31.91 7.35
N ALA A 678 -19.47 -33.21 7.37
CA ALA A 678 -20.12 -34.19 6.50
C ALA A 678 -20.56 -35.43 7.29
N GLU A 679 -21.78 -35.89 7.03
CA GLU A 679 -22.30 -37.16 7.49
C GLU A 679 -21.99 -38.21 6.42
N VAL A 680 -21.29 -39.28 6.80
CA VAL A 680 -20.81 -40.30 5.86
C VAL A 680 -21.14 -41.70 6.34
N ARG A 681 -21.36 -42.61 5.38
CA ARG A 681 -21.41 -44.05 5.62
C ARG A 681 -20.30 -44.72 4.84
N VAL A 682 -19.44 -45.42 5.55
CA VAL A 682 -18.21 -46.01 5.03
C VAL A 682 -18.32 -47.53 5.19
N GLU A 683 -18.26 -48.27 4.10
CA GLU A 683 -18.36 -49.73 4.09
C GLU A 683 -17.00 -50.38 4.38
N GLN A 684 -15.93 -49.78 3.87
CA GLN A 684 -14.54 -50.14 4.13
C GLN A 684 -13.69 -48.89 4.35
N PRO A 685 -12.60 -48.95 5.13
CA PRO A 685 -11.74 -47.78 5.37
C PRO A 685 -11.45 -47.00 4.09
N SER A 686 -11.87 -45.73 4.06
CA SER A 686 -11.91 -44.93 2.84
C SER A 686 -11.37 -43.53 3.09
N THR A 687 -10.72 -42.94 2.10
CA THR A 687 -10.30 -41.54 2.14
C THR A 687 -11.42 -40.63 1.63
N LEU A 688 -11.81 -39.66 2.46
CA LEU A 688 -12.80 -38.64 2.13
C LEU A 688 -12.08 -37.30 1.96
N MET A 689 -12.15 -36.74 0.75
CA MET A 689 -11.54 -35.46 0.42
C MET A 689 -12.53 -34.31 0.59
N PHE A 690 -12.07 -33.25 1.23
CA PHE A 690 -12.74 -31.96 1.28
C PHE A 690 -12.16 -31.09 0.16
N ARG A 691 -13.01 -30.56 -0.73
CA ARG A 691 -12.62 -29.63 -1.80
C ARG A 691 -12.40 -28.23 -1.25
N GLU A 692 -11.47 -28.16 -0.32
CA GLU A 692 -11.01 -26.98 0.40
C GLU A 692 -9.48 -26.96 0.38
N SER A 693 -8.90 -25.82 0.04
CA SER A 693 -7.46 -25.62 0.02
C SER A 693 -6.84 -26.04 1.36
N TRP A 694 -5.84 -26.90 1.27
CA TRP A 694 -5.09 -27.38 2.41
C TRP A 694 -4.28 -26.24 3.05
N HIS A 695 -4.11 -26.35 4.36
CA HIS A 695 -3.33 -25.46 5.20
C HIS A 695 -2.86 -26.27 6.43
N PRO A 696 -1.64 -26.03 6.97
CA PRO A 696 -1.14 -26.75 8.14
C PRO A 696 -1.92 -26.49 9.44
N ARG A 697 -2.94 -25.63 9.41
CA ARG A 697 -3.78 -25.23 10.55
C ARG A 697 -5.19 -25.80 10.48
N TRP A 698 -5.46 -26.68 9.52
CA TRP A 698 -6.66 -27.48 9.52
C TRP A 698 -6.56 -28.60 10.55
N THR A 699 -7.56 -28.68 11.40
CA THR A 699 -7.81 -29.80 12.31
C THR A 699 -8.91 -30.67 11.69
N GLY A 700 -8.62 -31.95 11.53
CA GLY A 700 -9.60 -32.96 11.10
C GLY A 700 -10.27 -33.60 12.30
N LEU A 701 -11.55 -33.90 12.20
CA LEU A 701 -12.33 -34.55 13.26
C LEU A 701 -13.12 -35.73 12.68
N ILE A 702 -13.16 -36.85 13.40
CA ILE A 702 -14.06 -37.98 13.15
C ILE A 702 -14.81 -38.23 14.46
N ASP A 703 -16.13 -38.06 14.43
CA ASP A 703 -17.02 -38.17 15.60
C ASP A 703 -16.54 -37.29 16.78
N GLY A 704 -16.03 -36.10 16.45
CA GLY A 704 -15.51 -35.13 17.42
C GLY A 704 -14.07 -35.41 17.91
N GLN A 705 -13.45 -36.53 17.51
CA GLN A 705 -12.07 -36.86 17.87
C GLN A 705 -11.09 -36.38 16.81
N PRO A 706 -9.92 -35.82 17.19
CA PRO A 706 -8.89 -35.41 16.23
C PRO A 706 -8.42 -36.54 15.32
N ALA A 707 -8.33 -36.24 14.02
CA ALA A 707 -7.86 -37.15 12.99
C ALA A 707 -6.79 -36.46 12.11
N PRO A 708 -5.75 -37.20 11.66
CA PRO A 708 -4.71 -36.63 10.80
C PRO A 708 -5.27 -36.11 9.47
N VAL A 709 -4.96 -34.86 9.14
CA VAL A 709 -5.34 -34.25 7.86
C VAL A 709 -4.30 -34.58 6.79
N ARG A 710 -4.75 -35.21 5.71
CA ARG A 710 -3.95 -35.47 4.52
C ARG A 710 -4.00 -34.28 3.56
N ARG A 711 -2.93 -34.09 2.80
CA ARG A 711 -2.79 -33.16 1.68
C ARG A 711 -2.73 -33.96 0.38
N LEU A 712 -3.75 -33.83 -0.45
CA LEU A 712 -3.87 -34.52 -1.74
C LEU A 712 -3.84 -33.51 -2.90
N THR A 713 -3.51 -33.96 -4.11
CA THR A 713 -3.61 -33.13 -5.32
C THR A 713 -5.05 -32.61 -5.54
N PRO A 714 -5.27 -31.36 -5.99
CA PRO A 714 -4.26 -30.35 -6.32
C PRO A 714 -3.61 -29.67 -5.10
N SER A 715 -4.28 -29.60 -3.95
CA SER A 715 -3.70 -29.27 -2.62
C SER A 715 -4.87 -29.19 -1.65
N PHE A 716 -5.60 -30.28 -1.50
CA PHE A 716 -6.83 -30.36 -0.71
C PHE A 716 -6.65 -31.20 0.55
N ALA A 717 -7.45 -30.84 1.56
CA ALA A 717 -7.53 -31.59 2.80
C ALA A 717 -8.32 -32.89 2.62
N ALA A 718 -7.89 -33.97 3.27
CA ALA A 718 -8.59 -35.25 3.28
C ALA A 718 -8.46 -35.94 4.64
N LEU A 719 -9.42 -36.83 4.96
CA LEU A 719 -9.39 -37.67 6.15
C LEU A 719 -9.54 -39.14 5.75
N ASP A 720 -8.77 -40.01 6.38
CA ASP A 720 -8.97 -41.46 6.29
C ASP A 720 -9.99 -41.86 7.36
N VAL A 721 -11.14 -42.39 6.93
CA VAL A 721 -12.29 -42.66 7.79
C VAL A 721 -12.47 -44.18 7.91
N PRO A 722 -12.62 -44.73 9.12
CA PRO A 722 -12.87 -46.15 9.32
C PRO A 722 -14.26 -46.57 8.79
N ALA A 723 -14.49 -47.87 8.71
CA ALA A 723 -15.80 -48.40 8.35
C ALA A 723 -16.83 -48.10 9.44
N GLY A 724 -18.03 -47.68 9.05
CA GLY A 724 -19.10 -47.25 9.95
C GLY A 724 -19.87 -46.03 9.45
N ALA A 725 -20.82 -45.58 10.26
CA ALA A 725 -21.45 -44.28 10.08
C ALA A 725 -20.71 -43.25 10.93
N HIS A 726 -20.26 -42.16 10.32
CA HIS A 726 -19.42 -41.17 10.97
C HIS A 726 -19.86 -39.75 10.63
N VAL A 727 -19.60 -38.83 11.56
CA VAL A 727 -19.60 -37.39 11.30
C VAL A 727 -18.15 -36.93 11.21
N ILE A 728 -17.74 -36.51 10.02
CA ILE A 728 -16.41 -35.97 9.79
C ILE A 728 -16.45 -34.46 9.66
N ALA A 729 -15.41 -33.78 10.14
CA ALA A 729 -15.36 -32.33 10.06
C ALA A 729 -13.95 -31.78 9.86
N LEU A 730 -13.88 -30.57 9.32
CA LEU A 730 -12.69 -29.74 9.26
C LEU A 730 -12.92 -28.44 10.03
N ARG A 731 -11.91 -28.04 10.79
CA ARG A 731 -11.86 -26.79 11.54
C ARG A 731 -10.54 -26.07 11.27
N PHE A 732 -10.60 -24.80 10.89
CA PHE A 732 -9.40 -23.99 10.67
C PHE A 732 -9.12 -23.11 11.87
N ASP A 733 -8.04 -23.37 12.60
CA ASP A 733 -7.70 -22.62 13.81
C ASP A 733 -6.45 -21.76 13.62
N ARG A 734 -6.58 -20.44 13.80
CA ARG A 734 -5.44 -19.52 13.78
C ARG A 734 -4.71 -19.57 15.12
N PRO A 735 -3.38 -19.63 15.13
CA PRO A 735 -2.66 -19.56 16.39
C PRO A 735 -2.80 -18.17 17.04
N TRP A 736 -2.98 -18.15 18.36
CA TRP A 736 -3.17 -16.91 19.15
C TRP A 736 -2.07 -15.85 18.90
N TRP A 737 -0.83 -16.29 18.66
CA TRP A 737 0.31 -15.39 18.45
C TRP A 737 0.15 -14.56 17.18
N ALA A 738 -0.60 -15.04 16.18
CA ALA A 738 -0.82 -14.29 14.94
C ALA A 738 -1.71 -13.07 15.19
N LEU A 739 -2.70 -13.20 16.07
CA LEU A 739 -3.49 -12.06 16.55
C LEU A 739 -2.65 -11.16 17.45
N ALA A 740 -1.86 -11.72 18.36
CA ALA A 740 -0.98 -10.95 19.24
C ALA A 740 0.08 -10.14 18.47
N ALA A 741 0.58 -10.65 17.35
CA ALA A 741 1.56 -9.95 16.51
C ALA A 741 1.04 -8.61 15.99
N TRP A 742 -0.27 -8.44 15.81
CA TRP A 742 -0.86 -7.15 15.43
C TRP A 742 -0.70 -6.08 16.52
N LEU A 743 -0.56 -6.47 17.80
CA LEU A 743 -0.35 -5.54 18.91
C LEU A 743 1.06 -4.94 18.92
N LEU A 744 2.02 -5.54 18.20
CA LEU A 744 3.39 -5.04 18.12
C LEU A 744 3.46 -3.67 17.44
N TRP A 745 2.57 -3.39 16.49
CA TRP A 745 2.51 -2.08 15.84
C TRP A 745 2.16 -0.93 16.81
N PRO A 746 0.98 -0.91 17.46
CA PRO A 746 0.66 0.13 18.44
C PRO A 746 1.60 0.07 19.65
N GLY A 747 2.05 -1.13 20.07
CA GLY A 747 2.98 -1.31 21.19
C GLY A 747 4.33 -0.62 20.94
N CYS A 748 4.98 -0.87 19.80
CA CYS A 748 6.25 -0.24 19.44
C CYS A 748 6.11 1.27 19.25
N ALA A 749 5.00 1.73 18.66
CA ALA A 749 4.72 3.16 18.51
C ALA A 749 4.56 3.86 19.87
N LEU A 750 3.84 3.24 20.81
CA LEU A 750 3.65 3.75 22.16
C LEU A 750 4.97 3.78 22.93
N LEU A 751 5.74 2.70 22.91
CA LEU A 751 7.07 2.64 23.53
C LEU A 751 8.00 3.71 22.95
N GLY A 752 8.03 3.86 21.62
CA GLY A 752 8.80 4.91 20.96
C GLY A 752 8.36 6.32 21.37
N ALA A 753 7.06 6.55 21.59
CA ALA A 753 6.55 7.81 22.10
C ALA A 753 6.98 8.08 23.54
N LEU A 754 6.97 7.07 24.41
CA LEU A 754 7.42 7.17 25.80
C LEU A 754 8.93 7.43 25.89
N VAL A 755 9.74 6.74 25.09
CA VAL A 755 11.20 6.96 25.02
C VAL A 755 11.52 8.38 24.54
N SER A 756 10.77 8.89 23.55
CA SER A 756 10.97 10.26 23.03
C SER A 756 10.53 11.37 24.00
N ARG A 757 9.72 11.05 25.01
CA ARG A 757 9.18 12.02 25.99
C ARG A 757 10.10 12.23 27.19
N ARG A 758 11.07 11.33 27.44
CA ARG A 758 11.99 11.51 28.55
C ARG A 758 12.76 12.82 28.34
N PRO A 759 12.64 13.81 29.27
CA PRO A 759 13.42 15.02 29.18
C PRO A 759 14.89 14.60 29.13
N SER A 760 15.66 15.15 28.18
CA SER A 760 17.11 15.11 28.30
C SER A 760 17.43 15.74 29.66
N THR A 761 17.81 14.93 30.64
CA THR A 761 18.37 15.38 31.90
C THR A 761 19.66 16.10 31.56
N SER A 762 19.54 17.39 31.25
CA SER A 762 20.67 18.30 31.42
C SER A 762 20.84 18.41 32.94
N PRO A 763 22.03 18.14 33.49
CA PRO A 763 22.34 18.52 34.85
C PRO A 763 22.41 20.06 34.85
N ALA A 764 21.29 20.70 35.08
CA ALA A 764 21.20 22.14 35.29
C ALA A 764 20.48 22.35 36.62
N ASN A 765 21.29 22.70 37.61
CA ASN A 765 20.94 23.39 38.85
C ASN A 765 19.92 22.67 39.77
N ALA A 766 20.46 21.85 40.67
CA ALA A 766 19.89 21.71 42.02
C ALA A 766 20.38 22.92 42.86
N PRO A 767 19.57 23.38 43.83
CA PRO A 767 19.56 24.76 44.34
C PRO A 767 20.88 25.27 44.92
#